data_AF-A0A836IVM4-F1
#
_entry.id   AF-A0A836IVM4-F1
#
_cell.length_a   1.000
_cell.length_b   1.000
_cell.length_c   1.000
_cell.angle_alpha   90.00
_cell.angle_beta   90.00
_cell.angle_gamma   90.00
#
_symmetry.space_group_name_H-M   'P 1'
#
loop_
_entity.id
_entity.type
_entity.pdbx_description
1 polymer ?
#
loop_
_entity_poly.entity_id
_entity_poly.type
_entity_poly.pdbx_seq_one_letter_code
_entity_poly.pdbx_strand_id
1 'polypeptide(L)'
;MAAFAPRCCALPLLCAVLVLAAVLVSAESSTVTGDVTMLDKLFDGDTITLDLSASTAAVVTVQLINSQVSGGGLTVRGSVSSQARLSMSVTGTTVTQATIFFTGPMPSNADIRIVSTTGTLASAQSLFDFSGLVLDTNVTLVVENTAVTWPQDARTAGSVLLIGAGSNPMVIKNNAAIFVLNANAVNGASVVSVNIESDFALINGGVFAIDYSRCDKCSRALVDIQSPLTATGSSLFRLTNCKVIDSTNGLLTSAGGITVAKKSAYLIHNSAVASGSLFSFPPDGQGSYSFVVSGESIVSFLNLEGPTTGVAPELAVPSTTDSSKIMGGGCKIEGVQLTDLPSYSDRGLHVNALVYDNGLGTDNNCANANCIPGYIQSGTSTATPCTCKCSTDHKPPSCTFVVDPTLNYKETNECIVPNCATCDRLNPTTRCTACNTGYKLTNIHTCESTAVTTSSTAPRSDMKCRVAFCSTCASPASDTCSKCDDGYTKDSNGLCVSGCTVESCDMCYNGDAAGCQLCSAGNQWTSKGCSAATGGCRVGHCTTCTAGDNSRCETCESGFNLAAGYCLPPKPCTDANCVSCTGDTSTCTQCKDGYGLVKGTCAECEVEHCDHCDNDVGNCTKCAPSYYLTPLFTCSQVPCNIEHCIKCDPKKPSRCEQCAAPYVVDSYDGLCRLSNVCSVPNCKKCRADTSRLCAECDAGYSLSADATSCNDPTTQSCQVEHCNTCVEGDSTRCAYCDTGYYVSNGKCQAVEACYVSNCAQCMLRDSTKCSTCMSGYLLTSSYRCVSQRIVNGVVSPYSLWMTAAVLLASVAASLA
;
A
#
# COMPACT_ATOMS: atom_id res chain seq x y z
N MET A 1 3.36 -89.88 15.58
CA MET A 1 2.50 -89.47 16.70
C MET A 1 2.03 -88.06 16.44
N ALA A 2 0.71 -87.85 16.45
CA ALA A 2 0.06 -86.54 16.43
C ALA A 2 0.41 -85.77 17.74
N ALA A 3 0.19 -84.47 17.95
CA ALA A 3 -0.65 -83.45 17.32
C ALA A 3 -0.24 -82.05 17.88
N PHE A 4 -0.46 -80.97 17.11
CA PHE A 4 -1.37 -79.83 17.40
C PHE A 4 -0.94 -78.49 16.74
N ALA A 5 -1.71 -78.15 15.70
CA ALA A 5 -2.18 -76.86 15.15
C ALA A 5 -1.39 -75.53 15.26
N PRO A 6 -1.34 -74.75 14.14
CA PRO A 6 -0.94 -73.34 14.09
C PRO A 6 -2.15 -72.37 14.03
N ARG A 7 -2.01 -71.19 14.65
CA ARG A 7 -2.86 -69.97 14.55
C ARG A 7 -1.95 -68.78 14.89
N CYS A 8 -1.99 -67.56 14.33
CA CYS A 8 -2.79 -66.87 13.31
C CYS A 8 -2.06 -65.54 13.01
N CYS A 9 -2.49 -64.84 11.96
CA CYS A 9 -2.19 -63.44 11.57
C CYS A 9 -1.06 -63.22 10.55
N ALA A 10 -1.37 -63.55 9.30
CA ALA A 10 -0.88 -62.83 8.11
C ALA A 10 -2.02 -61.89 7.63
N LEU A 11 -1.73 -60.59 7.56
CA LEU A 11 -2.41 -59.44 6.88
C LEU A 11 -2.08 -58.21 7.75
N PRO A 12 -1.38 -57.14 7.29
CA PRO A 12 -1.49 -56.53 5.97
C PRO A 12 -0.14 -56.08 5.37
N LEU A 13 0.27 -56.64 4.22
CA LEU A 13 1.42 -56.13 3.45
C LEU A 13 1.06 -55.82 1.99
N LEU A 14 -0.23 -55.59 1.71
CA LEU A 14 -0.76 -55.33 0.36
C LEU A 14 -1.64 -54.06 0.23
N CYS A 15 -1.53 -53.11 1.17
CA CYS A 15 -2.24 -51.82 1.11
C CYS A 15 -1.33 -50.59 1.12
N ALA A 16 -0.03 -50.72 0.84
CA ALA A 16 0.92 -49.59 0.85
C ALA A 16 1.54 -49.26 -0.52
N VAL A 17 0.94 -49.74 -1.64
CA VAL A 17 1.46 -49.47 -3.01
C VAL A 17 0.43 -48.75 -3.90
N LEU A 18 -0.64 -48.17 -3.35
CA LEU A 18 -1.69 -47.51 -4.15
C LEU A 18 -2.15 -46.12 -3.70
N VAL A 19 -1.39 -45.41 -2.85
CA VAL A 19 -1.66 -43.98 -2.56
C VAL A 19 -0.36 -43.18 -2.50
N LEU A 20 0.33 -43.08 -3.63
CA LEU A 20 1.24 -41.96 -3.92
C LEU A 20 1.30 -41.79 -5.44
N ALA A 21 0.14 -41.65 -6.06
CA ALA A 21 0.07 -40.89 -7.30
C ALA A 21 0.27 -39.43 -6.91
N ALA A 22 1.54 -39.00 -6.88
CA ALA A 22 1.84 -37.60 -7.04
C ALA A 22 1.18 -37.19 -8.35
N VAL A 23 0.10 -36.41 -8.26
CA VAL A 23 -0.41 -35.68 -9.41
C VAL A 23 0.73 -34.74 -9.79
N LEU A 24 1.53 -35.15 -10.77
CA LEU A 24 2.33 -34.22 -11.56
C LEU A 24 1.30 -33.29 -12.21
N VAL A 25 0.97 -32.19 -11.55
CA VAL A 25 0.29 -31.06 -12.18
C VAL A 25 1.31 -30.54 -13.17
N SER A 26 1.19 -30.93 -14.44
CA SER A 26 2.00 -30.34 -15.50
C SER A 26 1.56 -28.89 -15.61
N ALA A 27 2.50 -27.95 -15.43
CA ALA A 27 2.28 -26.55 -15.75
C ALA A 27 1.66 -26.43 -17.15
N GLU A 28 0.47 -25.87 -17.24
CA GLU A 28 -0.24 -25.67 -18.49
C GLU A 28 0.25 -24.36 -19.13
N SER A 29 0.65 -24.45 -20.40
CA SER A 29 0.89 -23.27 -21.23
C SER A 29 -0.38 -22.97 -22.01
N SER A 30 -0.99 -21.83 -21.75
CA SER A 30 -2.16 -21.34 -22.47
C SER A 30 -1.76 -20.20 -23.40
N THR A 31 -2.24 -20.24 -24.65
CA THR A 31 -2.06 -19.14 -25.60
C THR A 31 -3.38 -18.42 -25.78
N VAL A 32 -3.38 -17.13 -25.49
CA VAL A 32 -4.55 -16.25 -25.61
C VAL A 32 -4.56 -15.67 -27.02
N THR A 33 -5.55 -16.08 -27.83
CA THR A 33 -5.82 -15.51 -29.16
C THR A 33 -7.18 -14.80 -29.24
N GLY A 34 -7.93 -14.76 -28.14
CA GLY A 34 -9.29 -14.21 -28.04
C GLY A 34 -9.69 -13.99 -26.57
N ASP A 35 -10.95 -13.64 -26.31
CA ASP A 35 -11.43 -13.33 -24.96
C ASP A 35 -11.31 -14.54 -24.01
N VAL A 36 -10.81 -14.31 -22.80
CA VAL A 36 -10.61 -15.34 -21.78
C VAL A 36 -11.00 -14.82 -20.40
N THR A 37 -11.80 -15.60 -19.68
CA THR A 37 -12.11 -15.37 -18.25
C THR A 37 -11.74 -16.60 -17.44
N MET A 38 -10.95 -16.39 -16.39
CA MET A 38 -10.45 -17.40 -15.47
C MET A 38 -10.92 -17.04 -14.05
N LEU A 39 -11.74 -17.90 -13.46
CA LEU A 39 -12.35 -17.72 -12.14
C LEU A 39 -11.81 -18.78 -11.18
N ASP A 40 -11.42 -18.37 -9.97
CA ASP A 40 -10.98 -19.25 -8.87
C ASP A 40 -9.87 -20.25 -9.30
N LYS A 41 -9.03 -19.86 -10.28
CA LYS A 41 -7.98 -20.74 -10.82
C LYS A 41 -6.79 -20.81 -9.88
N LEU A 42 -6.23 -22.01 -9.73
CA LEU A 42 -4.94 -22.23 -9.11
C LEU A 42 -3.87 -22.23 -10.20
N PHE A 43 -2.84 -21.40 -10.03
CA PHE A 43 -1.67 -21.35 -10.89
C PHE A 43 -0.44 -21.88 -10.16
N ASP A 44 0.26 -22.83 -10.78
CA ASP A 44 1.47 -23.46 -10.26
C ASP A 44 2.47 -23.76 -11.40
N GLY A 45 3.23 -22.74 -11.78
CA GLY A 45 4.19 -22.78 -12.89
C GLY A 45 3.56 -22.50 -14.27
N ASP A 46 2.26 -22.19 -14.31
CA ASP A 46 1.53 -21.97 -15.56
C ASP A 46 2.04 -20.74 -16.32
N THR A 47 1.88 -20.80 -17.65
CA THR A 47 2.24 -19.69 -18.54
C THR A 47 1.06 -19.27 -19.39
N ILE A 48 0.73 -17.98 -19.37
CA ILE A 48 -0.24 -17.33 -20.24
C ILE A 48 0.55 -16.55 -21.29
N THR A 49 0.50 -17.00 -22.55
CA THR A 49 1.13 -16.31 -23.68
C THR A 49 0.09 -15.46 -24.40
N LEU A 50 0.32 -14.16 -24.47
CA LEU A 50 -0.53 -13.18 -25.13
C LEU A 50 -0.13 -13.07 -26.62
N ASP A 51 -0.61 -14.02 -27.44
CA ASP A 51 -0.38 -14.03 -28.88
C ASP A 51 -1.64 -13.57 -29.63
N LEU A 52 -1.75 -12.25 -29.78
CA LEU A 52 -2.90 -11.62 -30.42
C LEU A 52 -2.70 -11.45 -31.94
N SER A 53 -1.67 -12.06 -32.54
CA SER A 53 -1.34 -11.90 -33.96
C SER A 53 -2.42 -12.48 -34.90
N ALA A 54 -3.08 -13.56 -34.47
CA ALA A 54 -4.13 -14.24 -35.21
C ALA A 54 -5.55 -13.74 -34.87
N SER A 55 -5.70 -12.79 -33.94
CA SER A 55 -7.01 -12.29 -33.53
C SER A 55 -7.61 -11.34 -34.55
N THR A 56 -8.88 -11.55 -34.91
CA THR A 56 -9.67 -10.63 -35.73
C THR A 56 -10.46 -9.61 -34.88
N ALA A 57 -10.42 -9.73 -33.55
CA ALA A 57 -11.13 -8.83 -32.65
C ALA A 57 -10.42 -7.48 -32.54
N ALA A 58 -11.20 -6.39 -32.41
CA ALA A 58 -10.64 -5.06 -32.16
C ALA A 58 -10.01 -4.94 -30.76
N VAL A 59 -10.61 -5.62 -29.78
CA VAL A 59 -10.15 -5.70 -28.39
C VAL A 59 -10.26 -7.16 -27.96
N VAL A 60 -9.23 -7.66 -27.29
CA VAL A 60 -9.22 -8.96 -26.61
C VAL A 60 -9.20 -8.72 -25.10
N THR A 61 -10.15 -9.33 -24.40
CA THR A 61 -10.34 -9.18 -22.96
C THR A 61 -9.83 -10.40 -22.22
N VAL A 62 -8.93 -10.21 -21.26
CA VAL A 62 -8.40 -11.27 -20.39
C VAL A 62 -8.73 -10.94 -18.94
N GLN A 63 -9.41 -11.83 -18.24
CA GLN A 63 -9.81 -11.61 -16.85
C GLN A 63 -9.37 -12.78 -15.99
N LEU A 64 -8.55 -12.50 -14.98
CA LEU A 64 -8.22 -13.42 -13.90
C LEU A 64 -8.88 -12.88 -12.64
N ILE A 65 -9.75 -13.68 -12.04
CA ILE A 65 -10.58 -13.25 -10.90
C ILE A 65 -10.44 -14.29 -9.80
N ASN A 66 -10.15 -13.85 -8.58
CA ASN A 66 -10.01 -14.67 -7.36
C ASN A 66 -9.03 -15.83 -7.47
N SER A 67 -8.02 -15.68 -8.33
CA SER A 67 -7.09 -16.77 -8.59
C SER A 67 -6.07 -16.89 -7.46
N GLN A 68 -5.50 -18.07 -7.32
CA GLN A 68 -4.45 -18.39 -6.37
C GLN A 68 -3.17 -18.69 -7.15
N VAL A 69 -2.04 -18.17 -6.69
CA VAL A 69 -0.73 -18.44 -7.28
C VAL A 69 0.16 -19.04 -6.20
N SER A 70 0.71 -20.22 -6.47
CA SER A 70 1.57 -20.97 -5.55
C SER A 70 2.68 -21.71 -6.31
N GLY A 71 3.60 -22.33 -5.59
CA GLY A 71 4.65 -23.18 -6.18
C GLY A 71 5.48 -22.46 -7.25
N GLY A 72 5.44 -22.95 -8.48
CA GLY A 72 6.16 -22.42 -9.64
C GLY A 72 5.70 -21.04 -10.13
N GLY A 73 4.60 -20.51 -9.59
CA GLY A 73 4.13 -19.15 -9.90
C GLY A 73 3.24 -19.06 -11.13
N LEU A 74 3.15 -17.85 -11.70
CA LEU A 74 2.38 -17.57 -12.91
C LEU A 74 3.24 -16.70 -13.83
N THR A 75 3.40 -17.10 -15.09
CA THR A 75 4.08 -16.28 -16.10
C THR A 75 3.08 -15.72 -17.10
N VAL A 76 2.98 -14.40 -17.20
CA VAL A 76 2.29 -13.69 -18.28
C VAL A 76 3.34 -13.20 -19.28
N ARG A 77 3.31 -13.77 -20.49
CA ARG A 77 4.29 -13.48 -21.53
C ARG A 77 3.63 -12.73 -22.69
N GLY A 78 4.13 -11.54 -22.98
CA GLY A 78 3.78 -10.79 -24.19
C GLY A 78 4.44 -11.36 -25.44
N SER A 79 3.77 -11.24 -26.59
CA SER A 79 4.30 -11.58 -27.91
C SER A 79 4.28 -10.35 -28.83
N VAL A 80 5.25 -10.24 -29.75
CA VAL A 80 5.34 -9.10 -30.68
C VAL A 80 4.22 -9.10 -31.72
N SER A 81 3.68 -7.90 -31.96
CA SER A 81 2.76 -7.52 -33.04
C SER A 81 1.34 -8.10 -32.98
N SER A 82 0.38 -7.22 -32.71
CA SER A 82 -1.05 -7.47 -32.88
C SER A 82 -1.76 -6.26 -33.47
N GLN A 83 -2.80 -6.50 -34.27
CA GLN A 83 -3.77 -5.46 -34.63
C GLN A 83 -4.77 -5.23 -33.49
N ALA A 84 -5.07 -6.28 -32.72
CA ALA A 84 -6.00 -6.23 -31.59
C ALA A 84 -5.37 -5.53 -30.38
N ARG A 85 -6.18 -4.71 -29.69
CA ARG A 85 -5.85 -4.14 -28.38
C ARG A 85 -6.07 -5.19 -27.29
N LEU A 86 -5.31 -5.12 -26.19
CA LEU A 86 -5.51 -5.98 -25.03
C LEU A 86 -6.17 -5.19 -23.89
N SER A 87 -7.18 -5.77 -23.26
CA SER A 87 -7.73 -5.33 -21.98
C SER A 87 -7.58 -6.48 -20.99
N MET A 88 -6.61 -6.40 -20.08
CA MET A 88 -6.32 -7.44 -19.10
C MET A 88 -6.62 -6.95 -17.69
N SER A 89 -7.30 -7.79 -16.90
CA SER A 89 -7.52 -7.56 -15.48
C SER A 89 -7.13 -8.77 -14.66
N VAL A 90 -6.40 -8.54 -13.56
CA VAL A 90 -6.05 -9.53 -12.55
C VAL A 90 -6.60 -9.01 -11.22
N THR A 91 -7.66 -9.62 -10.69
CA THR A 91 -8.41 -9.10 -9.55
C THR A 91 -8.52 -10.12 -8.43
N GLY A 92 -8.28 -9.70 -7.18
CA GLY A 92 -8.50 -10.55 -5.99
C GLY A 92 -7.56 -11.75 -5.93
N THR A 93 -6.33 -11.60 -6.41
CA THR A 93 -5.38 -12.71 -6.50
C THR A 93 -4.61 -12.91 -5.19
N THR A 94 -4.54 -14.14 -4.72
CA THR A 94 -3.75 -14.49 -3.52
C THR A 94 -2.49 -15.23 -3.93
N VAL A 95 -1.33 -14.77 -3.46
CA VAL A 95 -0.03 -15.37 -3.80
C VAL A 95 0.63 -15.92 -2.54
N THR A 96 0.99 -17.20 -2.57
CA THR A 96 1.62 -17.90 -1.44
C THR A 96 2.96 -18.47 -1.87
N GLN A 97 4.05 -17.92 -1.32
CA GLN A 97 5.43 -18.36 -1.61
C GLN A 97 5.74 -18.51 -3.12
N ALA A 98 5.15 -17.65 -3.95
CA ALA A 98 5.24 -17.70 -5.40
C ALA A 98 5.42 -16.28 -5.99
N THR A 99 5.76 -16.22 -7.27
CA THR A 99 5.99 -14.97 -8.01
C THR A 99 5.13 -14.94 -9.27
N ILE A 100 4.61 -13.77 -9.60
CA ILE A 100 3.93 -13.52 -10.86
C ILE A 100 4.89 -12.77 -11.79
N PHE A 101 5.25 -13.40 -12.89
CA PHE A 101 6.19 -12.87 -13.87
C PHE A 101 5.45 -12.17 -15.01
N PHE A 102 5.87 -10.97 -15.38
CA PHE A 102 5.48 -10.33 -16.64
C PHE A 102 6.74 -10.15 -17.49
N THR A 103 6.74 -10.75 -18.67
CA THR A 103 7.95 -10.77 -19.51
C THR A 103 7.64 -10.65 -20.98
N GLY A 104 8.62 -10.20 -21.76
CA GLY A 104 8.49 -9.96 -23.18
C GLY A 104 7.75 -8.67 -23.53
N PRO A 105 7.60 -8.39 -24.83
CA PRO A 105 6.93 -7.19 -25.32
C PRO A 105 5.42 -7.32 -25.20
N MET A 106 4.81 -6.40 -24.45
CA MET A 106 3.36 -6.35 -24.32
C MET A 106 2.72 -5.84 -25.62
N PRO A 107 1.52 -6.31 -26.00
CA PRO A 107 0.83 -5.84 -27.19
C PRO A 107 0.63 -4.32 -27.18
N SER A 108 0.81 -3.67 -28.32
CA SER A 108 0.57 -2.22 -28.44
C SER A 108 -0.86 -1.86 -28.08
N ASN A 109 -1.06 -0.72 -27.42
CA ASN A 109 -2.35 -0.27 -26.90
C ASN A 109 -2.99 -1.21 -25.86
N ALA A 110 -2.18 -1.98 -25.14
CA ALA A 110 -2.65 -2.82 -24.05
C ALA A 110 -2.95 -1.99 -22.78
N ASP A 111 -4.03 -2.34 -22.10
CA ASP A 111 -4.35 -1.88 -20.75
C ASP A 111 -4.36 -3.10 -19.82
N ILE A 112 -3.43 -3.13 -18.86
CA ILE A 112 -3.24 -4.24 -17.92
C ILE A 112 -3.45 -3.70 -16.51
N ARG A 113 -4.49 -4.14 -15.83
CA ARG A 113 -4.82 -3.70 -14.47
C ARG A 113 -4.78 -4.87 -13.48
N ILE A 114 -3.87 -4.78 -12.52
CA ILE A 114 -3.72 -5.71 -11.41
C ILE A 114 -4.28 -5.04 -10.17
N VAL A 115 -5.28 -5.64 -9.54
CA VAL A 115 -6.04 -5.04 -8.44
C VAL A 115 -6.17 -6.01 -7.29
N SER A 116 -5.82 -5.54 -6.09
CA SER A 116 -5.96 -6.29 -4.83
C SER A 116 -5.33 -7.66 -4.87
N THR A 117 -4.02 -7.64 -5.12
CA THR A 117 -3.20 -8.81 -4.92
C THR A 117 -2.67 -8.81 -3.49
N THR A 118 -2.83 -9.93 -2.79
CA THR A 118 -2.28 -10.12 -1.45
C THR A 118 -1.23 -11.23 -1.48
N GLY A 119 -0.16 -11.05 -0.72
CA GLY A 119 0.98 -11.97 -0.74
C GLY A 119 1.50 -12.31 0.65
N THR A 120 1.75 -13.59 0.89
CA THR A 120 2.62 -14.07 1.98
C THR A 120 3.79 -14.82 1.34
N LEU A 121 4.97 -14.21 1.37
CA LEU A 121 6.11 -14.66 0.56
C LEU A 121 7.26 -15.15 1.43
N ALA A 122 8.11 -16.02 0.86
CA ALA A 122 9.38 -16.37 1.48
C ALA A 122 10.38 -15.20 1.42
N SER A 123 11.48 -15.28 2.18
CA SER A 123 12.58 -14.32 2.06
C SER A 123 13.10 -14.27 0.62
N ALA A 124 13.49 -13.08 0.16
CA ALA A 124 14.08 -12.75 -1.14
C ALA A 124 13.14 -12.84 -2.34
N GLN A 125 11.90 -13.26 -2.14
CA GLN A 125 10.92 -13.40 -3.20
C GLN A 125 10.12 -12.12 -3.40
N SER A 126 10.10 -11.60 -4.63
CA SER A 126 9.23 -10.50 -5.03
C SER A 126 7.87 -11.02 -5.49
N LEU A 127 6.82 -10.23 -5.25
CA LEU A 127 5.45 -10.58 -5.65
C LEU A 127 5.31 -10.55 -7.17
N PHE A 128 5.67 -9.41 -7.77
CA PHE A 128 5.72 -9.21 -9.21
C PHE A 128 7.16 -9.08 -9.67
N ASP A 129 7.49 -9.81 -10.73
CA ASP A 129 8.78 -9.71 -11.41
C ASP A 129 8.57 -9.33 -12.86
N PHE A 130 9.00 -8.12 -13.21
CA PHE A 130 8.88 -7.54 -14.55
C PHE A 130 10.20 -7.64 -15.31
N SER A 131 11.11 -8.52 -14.92
CA SER A 131 12.39 -8.69 -15.61
C SER A 131 12.20 -9.08 -17.08
N GLY A 132 12.74 -8.25 -17.97
CA GLY A 132 12.62 -8.42 -19.42
C GLY A 132 11.25 -8.09 -20.01
N LEU A 133 10.37 -7.43 -19.26
CA LEU A 133 9.16 -6.78 -19.78
C LEU A 133 9.56 -5.67 -20.78
N VAL A 134 8.73 -5.39 -21.79
CA VAL A 134 8.93 -4.24 -22.68
C VAL A 134 7.61 -3.55 -22.91
N LEU A 135 7.57 -2.24 -22.62
CA LEU A 135 6.40 -1.39 -22.81
C LEU A 135 6.72 -0.31 -23.85
N ASP A 136 6.12 -0.45 -25.02
CA ASP A 136 6.39 0.42 -26.18
C ASP A 136 5.21 1.33 -26.49
N THR A 137 4.31 0.99 -27.41
CA THR A 137 3.31 1.96 -27.89
C THR A 137 2.01 1.89 -27.09
N ASN A 138 1.71 2.94 -26.31
CA ASN A 138 0.45 3.13 -25.57
C ASN A 138 0.10 1.96 -24.63
N VAL A 139 1.08 1.35 -23.95
CA VAL A 139 0.83 0.26 -23.00
C VAL A 139 0.74 0.78 -21.58
N THR A 140 -0.38 0.54 -20.91
CA THR A 140 -0.56 0.89 -19.49
C THR A 140 -0.55 -0.36 -18.64
N LEU A 141 0.27 -0.37 -17.59
CA LEU A 141 0.25 -1.39 -16.55
C LEU A 141 0.02 -0.72 -15.19
N VAL A 142 -1.07 -1.09 -14.52
CA VAL A 142 -1.44 -0.55 -13.20
C VAL A 142 -1.40 -1.68 -12.16
N VAL A 143 -0.64 -1.48 -11.09
CA VAL A 143 -0.64 -2.31 -9.88
C VAL A 143 -1.34 -1.53 -8.78
N GLU A 144 -2.48 -2.02 -8.29
CA GLU A 144 -3.35 -1.29 -7.37
C GLU A 144 -3.70 -2.11 -6.12
N ASN A 145 -3.78 -1.43 -4.97
CA ASN A 145 -4.28 -1.96 -3.69
C ASN A 145 -3.58 -3.27 -3.28
N THR A 146 -2.26 -3.34 -3.48
CA THR A 146 -1.48 -4.55 -3.26
C THR A 146 -0.88 -4.54 -1.85
N ALA A 147 -0.94 -5.66 -1.13
CA ALA A 147 -0.38 -5.76 0.21
C ALA A 147 0.42 -7.06 0.37
N VAL A 148 1.68 -6.93 0.81
CA VAL A 148 2.59 -8.07 0.97
C VAL A 148 3.31 -7.98 2.30
N THR A 149 3.38 -9.11 3.00
CA THR A 149 4.14 -9.26 4.25
C THR A 149 5.20 -10.33 4.10
N TRP A 150 6.43 -10.00 4.50
CA TRP A 150 7.55 -10.93 4.59
C TRP A 150 7.83 -11.32 6.06
N PRO A 151 8.48 -12.48 6.31
CA PRO A 151 8.91 -12.88 7.65
C PRO A 151 9.91 -11.89 8.27
N GLN A 152 9.80 -11.64 9.59
CA GLN A 152 10.62 -10.63 10.30
C GLN A 152 12.13 -10.89 10.27
N ASP A 153 12.57 -12.14 10.15
CA ASP A 153 13.99 -12.53 10.19
C ASP A 153 14.65 -12.60 8.80
N ALA A 154 13.95 -12.20 7.73
CA ALA A 154 14.45 -12.26 6.37
C ALA A 154 15.51 -11.18 6.12
N ARG A 155 16.81 -11.51 6.32
CA ARG A 155 17.96 -10.62 6.03
C ARG A 155 18.07 -10.15 4.57
N THR A 156 17.31 -10.78 3.68
CA THR A 156 17.19 -10.44 2.25
C THR A 156 15.73 -10.61 1.87
N ALA A 157 14.85 -9.66 2.18
CA ALA A 157 13.44 -9.72 1.76
C ALA A 157 13.28 -9.34 0.27
N GLY A 158 12.13 -9.64 -0.32
CA GLY A 158 11.81 -9.24 -1.71
C GLY A 158 11.06 -7.92 -1.78
N SER A 159 10.67 -7.51 -2.99
CA SER A 159 9.87 -6.29 -3.23
C SER A 159 8.45 -6.61 -3.68
N VAL A 160 7.53 -5.65 -3.59
CA VAL A 160 6.20 -5.81 -4.21
C VAL A 160 6.36 -5.91 -5.73
N LEU A 161 7.18 -5.01 -6.30
CA LEU A 161 7.53 -5.01 -7.70
C LEU A 161 9.05 -5.05 -7.87
N LEU A 162 9.55 -6.02 -8.64
CA LEU A 162 10.93 -6.08 -9.11
C LEU A 162 10.96 -5.77 -10.61
N ILE A 163 11.79 -4.81 -11.00
CA ILE A 163 12.17 -4.55 -12.39
C ILE A 163 13.64 -4.92 -12.51
N GLY A 164 13.91 -6.16 -12.89
CA GLY A 164 15.25 -6.72 -12.97
C GLY A 164 15.80 -6.80 -14.39
N ALA A 165 17.09 -7.11 -14.51
CA ALA A 165 17.71 -7.43 -15.78
C ALA A 165 17.04 -8.66 -16.41
N GLY A 166 16.74 -8.59 -17.70
CA GLY A 166 16.19 -9.69 -18.46
C GLY A 166 16.79 -9.75 -19.86
N SER A 167 16.31 -10.68 -20.69
CA SER A 167 16.78 -10.82 -22.08
C SER A 167 16.49 -9.59 -22.96
N ASN A 168 15.55 -8.74 -22.54
CA ASN A 168 15.21 -7.49 -23.21
C ASN A 168 15.56 -6.28 -22.32
N PRO A 169 16.04 -5.17 -22.90
CA PRO A 169 16.26 -3.94 -22.16
C PRO A 169 14.93 -3.39 -21.63
N MET A 170 14.89 -3.05 -20.35
CA MET A 170 13.70 -2.48 -19.72
C MET A 170 13.56 -1.00 -20.05
N VAL A 171 12.55 -0.66 -20.87
CA VAL A 171 12.25 0.71 -21.29
C VAL A 171 10.74 0.94 -21.26
N ILE A 172 10.33 2.11 -20.78
CA ILE A 172 8.95 2.60 -20.85
C ILE A 172 8.95 3.77 -21.83
N LYS A 173 8.41 3.58 -23.03
CA LYS A 173 8.48 4.62 -24.07
C LYS A 173 7.14 4.84 -24.76
N ASN A 174 7.07 5.80 -25.69
CA ASN A 174 5.95 5.99 -26.63
C ASN A 174 4.55 5.93 -25.95
N ASN A 175 4.38 6.76 -24.92
CA ASN A 175 3.19 6.88 -24.09
C ASN A 175 2.80 5.59 -23.34
N ALA A 176 3.76 4.70 -23.05
CA ALA A 176 3.56 3.63 -22.11
C ALA A 176 3.67 4.13 -20.66
N ALA A 177 3.04 3.41 -19.74
CA ALA A 177 3.02 3.76 -18.33
C ALA A 177 3.06 2.54 -17.41
N ILE A 178 3.79 2.66 -16.31
CA ILE A 178 3.60 1.81 -15.13
C ILE A 178 3.14 2.70 -13.97
N PHE A 179 2.00 2.33 -13.38
CA PHE A 179 1.47 2.96 -12.17
C PHE A 179 1.45 1.96 -11.03
N VAL A 180 2.02 2.33 -9.88
CA VAL A 180 1.94 1.57 -8.63
C VAL A 180 1.15 2.41 -7.62
N LEU A 181 -0.07 1.99 -7.33
CA LEU A 181 -1.03 2.76 -6.54
C LEU A 181 -1.42 1.98 -5.28
N ASN A 182 -1.23 2.60 -4.11
CA ASN A 182 -1.62 2.01 -2.83
C ASN A 182 -0.99 0.62 -2.59
N ALA A 183 0.31 0.50 -2.82
CA ALA A 183 1.07 -0.72 -2.55
C ALA A 183 1.69 -0.66 -1.14
N ASN A 184 1.46 -1.69 -0.33
CA ASN A 184 1.96 -1.80 1.04
C ASN A 184 2.93 -2.97 1.19
N ALA A 185 4.14 -2.69 1.66
CA ALA A 185 5.18 -3.67 1.96
C ALA A 185 5.50 -3.68 3.46
N VAL A 186 5.43 -4.87 4.09
CA VAL A 186 5.73 -5.06 5.52
C VAL A 186 6.89 -6.05 5.69
N ASN A 187 7.97 -5.62 6.35
CA ASN A 187 9.24 -6.35 6.47
C ASN A 187 9.89 -6.73 5.12
N GLY A 188 9.48 -6.07 4.03
CA GLY A 188 10.01 -6.28 2.69
C GLY A 188 11.36 -5.58 2.48
N ALA A 189 11.97 -5.76 1.32
CA ALA A 189 13.10 -4.91 0.93
C ALA A 189 12.61 -3.53 0.49
N SER A 190 11.60 -3.47 -0.37
CA SER A 190 11.04 -2.22 -0.90
C SER A 190 9.65 -2.44 -1.48
N VAL A 191 8.93 -1.36 -1.79
CA VAL A 191 7.72 -1.46 -2.63
C VAL A 191 8.15 -1.71 -4.07
N VAL A 192 9.06 -0.90 -4.58
CA VAL A 192 9.64 -1.06 -5.92
C VAL A 192 11.15 -1.27 -5.79
N SER A 193 11.68 -2.25 -6.51
CA SER A 193 13.12 -2.42 -6.72
C SER A 193 13.40 -2.43 -8.22
N VAL A 194 14.30 -1.58 -8.68
CA VAL A 194 14.79 -1.55 -10.06
C VAL A 194 16.27 -1.91 -10.03
N ASN A 195 16.65 -2.99 -10.68
CA ASN A 195 18.03 -3.44 -10.77
C ASN A 195 18.29 -4.03 -12.15
N ILE A 196 18.61 -3.16 -13.09
CA ILE A 196 18.92 -3.48 -14.48
C ILE A 196 20.37 -3.07 -14.80
N GLU A 197 20.99 -3.78 -15.75
CA GLU A 197 22.38 -3.52 -16.16
C GLU A 197 22.55 -2.24 -17.02
N SER A 198 21.44 -1.65 -17.47
CA SER A 198 21.38 -0.48 -18.35
C SER A 198 20.66 0.71 -17.72
N ASP A 199 20.46 1.78 -18.49
CA ASP A 199 19.63 2.92 -18.06
C ASP A 199 18.15 2.53 -17.96
N PHE A 200 17.52 2.84 -16.83
CA PHE A 200 16.07 2.75 -16.67
C PHE A 200 15.45 3.99 -17.31
N ALA A 201 14.96 3.81 -18.54
CA ALA A 201 14.61 4.92 -19.41
C ALA A 201 13.10 5.09 -19.59
N LEU A 202 12.63 6.32 -19.37
CA LEU A 202 11.31 6.85 -19.67
C LEU A 202 11.43 7.79 -20.88
N ILE A 203 10.83 7.46 -22.01
CA ILE A 203 11.10 8.14 -23.29
C ILE A 203 9.80 8.48 -24.03
N ASN A 204 9.66 9.68 -24.60
CA ASN A 204 8.53 10.05 -25.46
C ASN A 204 7.17 9.78 -24.80
N GLY A 205 6.89 10.47 -23.69
CA GLY A 205 5.65 10.30 -22.94
C GLY A 205 5.62 9.09 -22.01
N GLY A 206 6.76 8.45 -21.75
CA GLY A 206 6.86 7.33 -20.82
C GLY A 206 6.56 7.77 -19.39
N VAL A 207 5.75 7.00 -18.66
CA VAL A 207 5.35 7.32 -17.29
C VAL A 207 5.74 6.21 -16.33
N PHE A 208 6.39 6.57 -15.23
CA PHE A 208 6.54 5.69 -14.07
C PHE A 208 6.14 6.44 -12.81
N ALA A 209 5.04 6.01 -12.19
CA ALA A 209 4.44 6.70 -11.07
C ALA A 209 4.15 5.74 -9.91
N ILE A 210 4.56 6.13 -8.71
CA ILE A 210 4.29 5.43 -7.47
C ILE A 210 3.52 6.38 -6.55
N ASP A 211 2.32 5.99 -6.17
CA ASP A 211 1.39 6.86 -5.45
C ASP A 211 0.77 6.12 -4.25
N TYR A 212 0.61 6.83 -3.12
CA TYR A 212 -0.03 6.30 -1.90
C TYR A 212 0.60 5.01 -1.35
N SER A 213 1.87 4.75 -1.67
CA SER A 213 2.53 3.52 -1.27
C SER A 213 3.13 3.62 0.13
N ARG A 214 3.19 2.49 0.84
CA ARG A 214 3.69 2.41 2.21
C ARG A 214 4.75 1.32 2.34
N CYS A 215 5.82 1.65 3.06
CA CYS A 215 6.84 0.72 3.50
C CYS A 215 6.89 0.71 5.04
N ASP A 216 6.67 -0.46 5.65
CA ASP A 216 6.74 -0.68 7.08
C ASP A 216 7.91 -1.64 7.37
N LYS A 217 8.92 -1.17 8.10
CA LYS A 217 10.13 -1.94 8.44
C LYS A 217 10.89 -2.49 7.23
N CYS A 218 10.90 -1.73 6.13
CA CYS A 218 11.59 -2.14 4.93
C CYS A 218 13.12 -2.08 5.06
N SER A 219 13.83 -3.04 4.47
CA SER A 219 15.29 -3.14 4.54
C SER A 219 16.05 -2.30 3.50
N ARG A 220 15.35 -1.67 2.55
CA ARG A 220 15.85 -0.69 1.57
C ARG A 220 14.82 0.44 1.41
N ALA A 221 15.13 1.43 0.56
CA ALA A 221 14.22 2.54 0.28
C ALA A 221 12.87 2.05 -0.27
N LEU A 222 11.79 2.79 -0.04
CA LEU A 222 10.46 2.46 -0.57
C LEU A 222 10.50 2.25 -2.08
N VAL A 223 11.19 3.15 -2.79
CA VAL A 223 11.60 2.97 -4.18
C VAL A 223 13.12 2.84 -4.22
N ASP A 224 13.62 1.66 -4.59
CA ASP A 224 15.05 1.35 -4.65
C ASP A 224 15.49 1.17 -6.11
N ILE A 225 16.04 2.22 -6.71
CA ILE A 225 16.54 2.21 -8.09
C ILE A 225 18.07 2.06 -8.05
N GLN A 226 18.58 0.91 -8.47
CA GLN A 226 20.01 0.59 -8.49
C GLN A 226 20.65 0.80 -9.87
N SER A 227 19.94 1.48 -10.77
CA SER A 227 20.34 1.73 -12.16
C SER A 227 20.16 3.22 -12.50
N PRO A 228 20.92 3.77 -13.47
CA PRO A 228 20.72 5.15 -13.91
C PRO A 228 19.26 5.39 -14.36
N LEU A 229 18.65 6.49 -13.94
CA LEU A 229 17.27 6.86 -14.32
C LEU A 229 17.30 7.98 -15.36
N THR A 230 16.64 7.79 -16.49
CA THR A 230 16.50 8.83 -17.53
C THR A 230 15.04 9.08 -17.86
N ALA A 231 14.58 10.32 -17.76
CA ALA A 231 13.28 10.78 -18.23
C ALA A 231 13.45 11.83 -19.33
N THR A 232 13.02 11.53 -20.55
CA THR A 232 13.17 12.43 -21.71
C THR A 232 11.95 12.45 -22.62
N GLY A 233 11.69 13.59 -23.26
CA GLY A 233 10.64 13.74 -24.28
C GLY A 233 9.26 13.75 -23.66
N SER A 234 9.00 14.72 -22.78
CA SER A 234 7.73 14.84 -22.05
C SER A 234 7.36 13.59 -21.25
N SER A 235 8.36 12.95 -20.65
CA SER A 235 8.18 11.76 -19.80
C SER A 235 8.01 12.16 -18.33
N LEU A 236 7.43 11.28 -17.52
CA LEU A 236 7.13 11.54 -16.11
C LEU A 236 7.68 10.41 -15.22
N PHE A 237 8.60 10.77 -14.31
CA PHE A 237 8.84 9.99 -13.10
C PHE A 237 8.11 10.67 -11.93
N ARG A 238 7.36 9.90 -11.14
CA ARG A 238 6.56 10.43 -10.04
C ARG A 238 6.58 9.55 -8.80
N LEU A 239 6.71 10.20 -7.64
CA LEU A 239 6.54 9.60 -6.32
C LEU A 239 5.68 10.51 -5.44
N THR A 240 4.46 10.09 -5.08
CA THR A 240 3.52 10.94 -4.32
C THR A 240 2.82 10.23 -3.18
N ASN A 241 2.51 10.99 -2.12
CA ASN A 241 1.69 10.50 -1.00
C ASN A 241 2.25 9.21 -0.36
N CYS A 242 3.58 9.00 -0.42
CA CYS A 242 4.22 7.78 0.03
C CYS A 242 4.71 7.91 1.47
N LYS A 243 4.64 6.80 2.23
CA LYS A 243 5.01 6.80 3.65
C LYS A 243 5.96 5.67 4.01
N VAL A 244 7.01 6.01 4.75
CA VAL A 244 7.98 5.05 5.29
C VAL A 244 7.95 5.08 6.81
N ILE A 245 7.73 3.91 7.43
CA ILE A 245 7.55 3.75 8.87
C ILE A 245 8.55 2.70 9.38
N ASP A 246 9.18 2.99 10.52
CA ASP A 246 10.11 2.08 11.22
C ASP A 246 11.22 1.48 10.32
N SER A 247 11.71 2.23 9.34
CA SER A 247 12.76 1.82 8.40
C SER A 247 13.90 2.83 8.38
N THR A 248 15.14 2.40 8.16
CA THR A 248 16.32 3.29 8.11
C THR A 248 16.69 3.75 6.70
N ASN A 249 16.08 3.17 5.66
CA ASN A 249 16.58 3.27 4.28
C ASN A 249 15.77 4.22 3.37
N GLY A 250 14.77 4.90 3.92
CA GLY A 250 14.23 6.10 3.31
C GLY A 250 13.20 5.94 2.19
N LEU A 251 12.95 7.05 1.49
CA LEU A 251 11.91 7.15 0.46
C LEU A 251 12.41 6.67 -0.92
N LEU A 252 13.56 7.15 -1.37
CA LEU A 252 14.08 6.86 -2.71
C LEU A 252 15.60 6.69 -2.72
N THR A 253 16.06 5.56 -3.27
CA THR A 253 17.46 5.37 -3.68
C THR A 253 17.55 5.43 -5.19
N SER A 254 18.57 6.11 -5.72
CA SER A 254 18.89 6.08 -7.15
C SER A 254 20.40 6.01 -7.37
N ALA A 255 20.89 4.92 -7.97
CA ALA A 255 22.28 4.74 -8.34
C ALA A 255 22.53 5.07 -9.81
N GLY A 256 23.79 5.36 -10.19
CA GLY A 256 24.16 5.58 -11.59
C GLY A 256 23.77 6.95 -12.18
N GLY A 257 23.01 7.77 -11.43
CA GLY A 257 22.65 9.14 -11.79
C GLY A 257 21.22 9.29 -12.30
N ILE A 258 20.75 10.53 -12.35
CA ILE A 258 19.42 10.91 -12.86
C ILE A 258 19.58 11.91 -14.01
N THR A 259 18.84 11.71 -15.09
CA THR A 259 18.72 12.67 -16.19
C THR A 259 17.26 13.02 -16.45
N VAL A 260 16.91 14.30 -16.43
CA VAL A 260 15.57 14.80 -16.76
C VAL A 260 15.68 15.83 -17.89
N ALA A 261 15.15 15.52 -19.07
CA ALA A 261 15.39 16.31 -20.27
C ALA A 261 14.15 16.51 -21.14
N LYS A 262 14.17 17.53 -22.01
CA LYS A 262 13.17 17.77 -23.06
C LYS A 262 11.73 17.80 -22.51
N LYS A 263 11.44 18.79 -21.67
CA LYS A 263 10.12 19.03 -21.07
C LYS A 263 9.58 17.85 -20.25
N SER A 264 10.47 17.09 -19.63
CA SER A 264 10.09 15.97 -18.75
C SER A 264 9.91 16.43 -17.31
N ALA A 265 9.30 15.58 -16.51
CA ALA A 265 8.99 15.86 -15.11
C ALA A 265 9.55 14.75 -14.21
N TYR A 266 10.20 15.17 -13.12
CA TYR A 266 10.60 14.32 -12.00
C TYR A 266 9.96 14.88 -10.73
N LEU A 267 8.91 14.22 -10.27
CA LEU A 267 8.02 14.81 -9.27
C LEU A 267 8.08 13.99 -7.99
N ILE A 268 8.48 14.61 -6.89
CA ILE A 268 8.40 14.00 -5.55
C ILE A 268 7.63 14.95 -4.65
N HIS A 269 6.47 14.50 -4.16
CA HIS A 269 5.68 15.33 -3.26
C HIS A 269 4.83 14.59 -2.23
N ASN A 270 4.39 15.31 -1.19
CA ASN A 270 3.49 14.84 -0.12
C ASN A 270 3.95 13.51 0.52
N SER A 271 5.25 13.29 0.66
CA SER A 271 5.79 12.01 1.10
C SER A 271 6.56 12.17 2.40
N ALA A 272 6.45 11.18 3.29
CA ALA A 272 6.99 11.26 4.64
C ALA A 272 7.80 10.02 5.03
N VAL A 273 8.90 10.25 5.73
CA VAL A 273 9.78 9.21 6.27
C VAL A 273 9.87 9.42 7.78
N ALA A 274 9.50 8.42 8.58
CA ALA A 274 9.53 8.51 10.05
C ALA A 274 10.96 8.40 10.62
N SER A 275 11.82 7.61 9.97
CA SER A 275 13.19 7.32 10.39
C SER A 275 14.10 7.15 9.17
N GLY A 276 15.39 7.49 9.30
CA GLY A 276 16.33 7.48 8.16
C GLY A 276 16.29 8.76 7.32
N SER A 277 16.76 8.68 6.08
CA SER A 277 16.80 9.82 5.15
C SER A 277 15.68 9.78 4.11
N LEU A 278 15.32 10.91 3.51
CA LEU A 278 14.43 10.90 2.34
C LEU A 278 15.11 10.20 1.15
N PHE A 279 16.36 10.58 0.86
CA PHE A 279 17.07 10.14 -0.33
C PHE A 279 18.36 9.41 0.01
N SER A 280 18.77 8.55 -0.91
CA SER A 280 20.11 7.97 -0.97
C SER A 280 20.61 8.02 -2.40
N PHE A 281 21.54 8.94 -2.65
CA PHE A 281 22.14 9.18 -3.95
C PHE A 281 23.64 8.91 -3.86
N PRO A 282 24.07 7.64 -3.99
CA PRO A 282 25.46 7.27 -3.81
C PRO A 282 26.31 7.97 -4.89
N PRO A 283 27.33 8.76 -4.50
CA PRO A 283 28.17 9.47 -5.46
C PRO A 283 28.89 8.49 -6.40
N ASP A 284 29.18 8.96 -7.60
CA ASP A 284 30.04 8.24 -8.53
C ASP A 284 31.44 8.07 -7.91
N GLY A 285 32.28 7.24 -8.53
CA GLY A 285 33.64 6.99 -8.03
C GLY A 285 34.56 8.22 -7.98
N GLN A 286 34.07 9.39 -8.40
CA GLN A 286 34.74 10.69 -8.38
C GLN A 286 34.17 11.63 -7.30
N GLY A 287 33.19 11.18 -6.51
CA GLY A 287 32.65 11.92 -5.37
C GLY A 287 31.45 12.81 -5.70
N SER A 288 30.90 12.76 -6.92
CA SER A 288 29.74 13.55 -7.33
C SER A 288 28.58 12.66 -7.74
N TYR A 289 27.35 13.02 -7.43
CA TYR A 289 26.17 12.32 -7.93
C TYR A 289 25.62 13.08 -9.13
N SER A 290 25.65 12.46 -10.31
CA SER A 290 25.16 13.09 -11.54
C SER A 290 23.63 13.16 -11.53
N PHE A 291 23.07 14.32 -11.22
CA PHE A 291 21.65 14.63 -11.43
C PHE A 291 21.54 15.83 -12.39
N VAL A 292 21.27 15.53 -13.66
CA VAL A 292 21.23 16.49 -14.76
C VAL A 292 19.81 16.84 -15.14
N VAL A 293 19.49 18.13 -15.18
CA VAL A 293 18.18 18.64 -15.62
C VAL A 293 18.34 19.61 -16.78
N SER A 294 17.62 19.38 -17.88
CA SER A 294 17.74 20.19 -19.09
C SER A 294 16.45 20.32 -19.90
N GLY A 295 16.42 21.24 -20.86
CA GLY A 295 15.39 21.36 -21.88
C GLY A 295 14.02 21.75 -21.32
N GLU A 296 13.99 22.77 -20.45
CA GLU A 296 12.77 23.28 -19.79
C GLU A 296 12.03 22.20 -18.98
N SER A 297 12.78 21.29 -18.35
CA SER A 297 12.22 20.23 -17.52
C SER A 297 11.87 20.73 -16.11
N ILE A 298 11.11 19.93 -15.36
CA ILE A 298 10.72 20.23 -13.98
C ILE A 298 11.22 19.12 -13.04
N VAL A 299 11.79 19.54 -11.90
CA VAL A 299 12.02 18.70 -10.74
C VAL A 299 11.27 19.30 -9.56
N SER A 300 10.65 18.48 -8.72
CA SER A 300 9.93 18.98 -7.53
C SER A 300 10.27 18.23 -6.25
N PHE A 301 10.40 19.01 -5.18
CA PHE A 301 10.53 18.58 -3.79
C PHE A 301 9.49 19.34 -2.97
N LEU A 302 8.26 18.81 -2.91
CA LEU A 302 7.14 19.51 -2.26
C LEU A 302 6.58 18.71 -1.09
N ASN A 303 6.30 19.37 0.03
CA ASN A 303 5.63 18.77 1.19
C ASN A 303 6.28 17.46 1.65
N LEU A 304 7.61 17.43 1.67
CA LEU A 304 8.38 16.29 2.14
C LEU A 304 8.65 16.43 3.63
N GLU A 305 8.42 15.36 4.39
CA GLU A 305 8.71 15.33 5.82
C GLU A 305 9.70 14.21 6.15
N GLY A 306 10.77 14.53 6.89
CA GLY A 306 11.68 13.50 7.36
C GLY A 306 12.82 14.01 8.25
N PRO A 307 13.55 13.10 8.92
CA PRO A 307 14.66 13.47 9.79
C PRO A 307 15.84 14.10 9.04
N THR A 308 16.05 13.79 7.76
CA THR A 308 17.09 14.38 6.92
C THR A 308 16.78 14.12 5.46
N THR A 309 17.30 14.93 4.55
CA THR A 309 17.24 14.65 3.10
C THR A 309 18.14 13.48 2.72
N GLY A 310 19.19 13.19 3.49
CA GLY A 310 20.23 12.20 3.13
C GLY A 310 21.19 12.68 2.05
N VAL A 311 21.10 13.95 1.66
CA VAL A 311 21.95 14.57 0.64
C VAL A 311 22.87 15.57 1.33
N ALA A 312 24.18 15.37 1.22
CA ALA A 312 25.15 16.33 1.73
C ALA A 312 25.01 17.66 0.96
N PRO A 313 25.11 18.83 1.63
CA PRO A 313 25.00 20.13 0.97
C PRO A 313 25.95 20.30 -0.23
N GLU A 314 27.12 19.68 -0.15
CA GLU A 314 28.18 19.70 -1.15
C GLU A 314 27.82 18.96 -2.45
N LEU A 315 26.91 17.98 -2.36
CA LEU A 315 26.51 17.15 -3.49
C LEU A 315 25.52 17.87 -4.42
N ALA A 316 24.77 18.83 -3.86
CA ALA A 316 23.74 19.66 -4.51
C ALA A 316 22.90 18.90 -5.54
N VAL A 317 21.71 18.42 -5.16
CA VAL A 317 20.79 17.76 -6.11
C VAL A 317 19.62 18.67 -6.50
N PRO A 318 19.37 18.89 -7.79
CA PRO A 318 20.16 18.44 -8.95
C PRO A 318 21.51 19.15 -9.09
N SER A 319 22.50 18.45 -9.65
CA SER A 319 23.90 18.91 -9.75
C SER A 319 24.14 19.83 -10.96
N THR A 320 23.32 19.71 -12.01
CA THR A 320 23.40 20.57 -13.19
C THR A 320 22.01 20.93 -13.70
N THR A 321 21.81 22.21 -14.01
CA THR A 321 20.53 22.75 -14.46
C THR A 321 20.73 23.84 -15.51
N ASP A 322 19.85 23.91 -16.51
CA ASP A 322 19.76 25.00 -17.48
C ASP A 322 18.60 25.98 -17.15
N SER A 323 17.76 26.34 -18.12
CA SER A 323 16.48 27.07 -17.91
C SER A 323 15.39 26.25 -17.21
N SER A 324 15.69 25.01 -16.80
CA SER A 324 14.77 24.12 -16.09
C SER A 324 14.39 24.61 -14.69
N LYS A 325 13.19 24.23 -14.23
CA LYS A 325 12.65 24.67 -12.93
C LYS A 325 12.80 23.58 -11.88
N ILE A 326 13.48 23.90 -10.78
CA ILE A 326 13.66 23.03 -9.62
C ILE A 326 12.88 23.64 -8.47
N MET A 327 11.74 23.04 -8.15
CA MET A 327 10.73 23.60 -7.27
C MET A 327 10.82 23.02 -5.86
N GLY A 328 10.89 23.88 -4.85
CA GLY A 328 10.82 23.53 -3.43
C GLY A 328 9.62 24.19 -2.77
N GLY A 329 8.94 23.49 -1.85
CA GLY A 329 7.79 24.04 -1.14
C GLY A 329 7.33 23.15 0.00
N GLY A 330 6.88 23.73 1.11
CA GLY A 330 6.21 23.02 2.20
C GLY A 330 7.00 21.90 2.90
N CYS A 331 8.29 21.72 2.61
CA CYS A 331 9.10 20.66 3.21
C CYS A 331 9.43 20.94 4.68
N LYS A 332 9.44 19.89 5.50
CA LYS A 332 9.81 19.90 6.92
C LYS A 332 10.89 18.87 7.19
N ILE A 333 12.13 19.32 7.33
CA ILE A 333 13.31 18.47 7.49
C ILE A 333 13.95 18.74 8.84
N GLU A 334 14.29 17.69 9.60
CA GLU A 334 14.81 17.82 10.98
C GLU A 334 13.83 18.57 11.90
N GLY A 335 12.54 18.48 11.62
CA GLY A 335 11.51 19.26 12.31
C GLY A 335 11.45 20.74 11.93
N VAL A 336 12.33 21.22 11.04
CA VAL A 336 12.40 22.60 10.57
C VAL A 336 11.64 22.76 9.26
N GLN A 337 10.72 23.72 9.22
CA GLN A 337 10.04 24.11 7.98
C GLN A 337 11.01 24.86 7.07
N LEU A 338 11.14 24.42 5.81
CA LEU A 338 11.99 25.07 4.81
C LEU A 338 11.20 26.15 4.07
N THR A 339 11.58 27.41 4.24
CA THR A 339 10.83 28.58 3.77
C THR A 339 11.55 29.44 2.74
N ASP A 340 12.85 29.20 2.51
CA ASP A 340 13.69 29.99 1.59
C ASP A 340 14.72 29.12 0.85
N LEU A 341 15.28 29.61 -0.27
CA LEU A 341 16.23 28.83 -1.08
C LEU A 341 17.45 28.34 -0.27
N PRO A 342 18.11 29.18 0.57
CA PRO A 342 19.22 28.72 1.41
C PRO A 342 18.85 27.53 2.30
N SER A 343 17.67 27.54 2.94
CA SER A 343 17.24 26.44 3.81
C SER A 343 17.13 25.08 3.11
N TYR A 344 16.86 25.06 1.80
CA TYR A 344 16.89 23.87 0.94
C TYR A 344 18.33 23.51 0.54
N SER A 345 19.12 24.48 0.10
CA SER A 345 20.53 24.27 -0.30
C SER A 345 21.38 23.73 0.85
N ASP A 346 21.17 24.23 2.07
CA ASP A 346 21.83 23.75 3.30
C ASP A 346 21.48 22.28 3.64
N ARG A 347 20.50 21.70 2.94
CA ARG A 347 20.08 20.30 3.05
C ARG A 347 20.31 19.53 1.74
N GLY A 348 21.17 20.04 0.88
CA GLY A 348 21.56 19.42 -0.38
C GLY A 348 20.52 19.48 -1.48
N LEU A 349 19.39 20.18 -1.29
CA LEU A 349 18.35 20.34 -2.31
C LEU A 349 18.55 21.68 -3.02
N HIS A 350 19.09 21.65 -4.24
CA HIS A 350 19.42 22.86 -4.99
C HIS A 350 18.23 23.38 -5.80
N VAL A 351 17.23 23.89 -5.08
CA VAL A 351 16.01 24.46 -5.65
C VAL A 351 16.25 25.87 -6.18
N ASN A 352 15.57 26.24 -7.27
CA ASN A 352 15.68 27.57 -7.89
C ASN A 352 14.36 28.35 -7.93
N ALA A 353 13.26 27.72 -7.48
CA ALA A 353 11.95 28.34 -7.35
C ALA A 353 11.25 27.82 -6.09
N LEU A 354 10.64 28.72 -5.32
CA LEU A 354 9.79 28.37 -4.18
C LEU A 354 8.33 28.38 -4.60
N VAL A 355 7.58 27.39 -4.15
CA VAL A 355 6.16 27.19 -4.48
C VAL A 355 5.35 26.96 -3.20
N TYR A 356 4.21 27.62 -3.09
CA TYR A 356 3.26 27.42 -1.98
C TYR A 356 2.30 26.26 -2.28
N ASP A 357 1.55 25.80 -1.27
CA ASP A 357 0.62 24.66 -1.39
C ASP A 357 -0.45 24.83 -2.48
N ASN A 358 -0.77 26.08 -2.85
CA ASN A 358 -1.69 26.40 -3.94
C ASN A 358 -1.04 26.39 -5.33
N GLY A 359 0.23 26.00 -5.44
CA GLY A 359 1.00 25.92 -6.70
C GLY A 359 1.51 27.26 -7.24
N LEU A 360 1.34 28.36 -6.49
CA LEU A 360 1.87 29.67 -6.86
C LEU A 360 3.33 29.82 -6.44
N GLY A 361 4.12 30.46 -7.30
CA GLY A 361 5.46 30.92 -6.97
C GLY A 361 5.46 32.19 -6.12
N THR A 362 6.65 32.60 -5.66
CA THR A 362 6.84 33.85 -4.89
C THR A 362 6.53 35.12 -5.68
N ASP A 363 6.54 35.04 -7.01
CA ASP A 363 6.15 36.10 -7.95
C ASP A 363 4.64 36.10 -8.26
N ASN A 364 3.86 35.27 -7.56
CA ASN A 364 2.42 35.08 -7.76
C ASN A 364 2.07 34.55 -9.16
N ASN A 365 3.04 34.00 -9.90
CA ASN A 365 2.81 33.26 -11.13
C ASN A 365 2.64 31.78 -10.84
N CYS A 366 1.93 31.07 -11.72
CA CYS A 366 1.78 29.64 -11.55
C CYS A 366 3.07 28.86 -11.83
N ALA A 367 3.45 28.08 -10.83
CA ALA A 367 4.58 27.17 -10.83
C ALA A 367 4.08 25.80 -10.32
N ASN A 368 2.98 25.30 -10.90
CA ASN A 368 2.43 24.01 -10.48
C ASN A 368 3.37 22.88 -10.92
N ALA A 369 4.06 22.31 -9.96
CA ALA A 369 4.98 21.22 -10.13
C ALA A 369 4.30 19.89 -10.45
N ASN A 370 2.99 19.77 -10.32
CA ASN A 370 2.28 18.52 -10.52
C ASN A 370 2.02 18.22 -12.01
N CYS A 371 2.31 19.16 -12.91
CA CYS A 371 2.03 19.06 -14.34
C CYS A 371 3.31 18.89 -15.15
N ILE A 372 3.25 18.13 -16.25
CA ILE A 372 4.31 18.17 -17.27
C ILE A 372 4.50 19.61 -17.79
N PRO A 373 5.75 20.06 -18.02
CA PRO A 373 6.04 21.40 -18.53
C PRO A 373 5.20 21.79 -19.76
N GLY A 374 4.61 22.99 -19.72
CA GLY A 374 3.76 23.53 -20.79
C GLY A 374 2.25 23.35 -20.60
N TYR A 375 1.83 22.58 -19.58
CA TYR A 375 0.42 22.28 -19.30
C TYR A 375 -0.05 22.86 -17.96
N ILE A 376 0.37 24.07 -17.63
CA ILE A 376 -0.01 24.76 -16.38
C ILE A 376 -1.03 25.86 -16.72
N GLN A 377 -2.12 25.95 -15.94
CA GLN A 377 -3.09 27.04 -16.02
C GLN A 377 -2.82 28.09 -14.95
N SER A 378 -2.94 29.37 -15.30
CA SER A 378 -2.87 30.47 -14.33
C SER A 378 -4.04 30.42 -13.34
N GLY A 379 -3.72 30.20 -12.08
CA GLY A 379 -4.47 30.67 -10.91
C GLY A 379 -4.25 32.17 -10.76
N THR A 380 -5.31 32.90 -10.42
CA THR A 380 -5.33 34.36 -10.41
C THR A 380 -5.19 34.94 -9.00
N SER A 381 -5.22 34.10 -7.95
CA SER A 381 -5.19 34.53 -6.55
C SER A 381 -4.94 33.34 -5.60
N THR A 382 -4.72 33.61 -4.31
CA THR A 382 -4.70 32.59 -3.25
C THR A 382 -6.01 31.79 -3.13
N ALA A 383 -7.12 32.29 -3.70
CA ALA A 383 -8.42 31.61 -3.74
C ALA A 383 -8.59 30.67 -4.96
N THR A 384 -7.70 30.73 -5.96
CA THR A 384 -7.74 29.89 -7.16
C THR A 384 -6.39 29.17 -7.33
N PRO A 385 -6.25 27.91 -6.88
CA PRO A 385 -4.98 27.19 -6.96
C PRO A 385 -4.57 26.99 -8.43
N CYS A 386 -3.28 26.94 -8.69
CA CYS A 386 -2.75 26.59 -10.00
C CYS A 386 -3.18 25.16 -10.33
N THR A 387 -3.76 24.96 -11.51
CA THR A 387 -4.19 23.64 -11.99
C THR A 387 -3.41 23.26 -13.24
N CYS A 388 -3.44 21.97 -13.57
CA CYS A 388 -2.92 21.52 -14.84
C CYS A 388 -3.93 21.80 -15.96
N LYS A 389 -3.49 22.49 -17.02
CA LYS A 389 -4.25 22.74 -18.25
C LYS A 389 -4.01 21.60 -19.24
N CYS A 390 -4.76 20.53 -19.06
CA CYS A 390 -4.63 19.33 -19.88
C CYS A 390 -5.26 19.50 -21.27
N SER A 391 -4.76 18.75 -22.25
CA SER A 391 -5.28 18.74 -23.63
C SER A 391 -6.03 17.44 -23.91
N THR A 392 -6.46 17.22 -25.16
CA THR A 392 -6.97 15.91 -25.58
C THR A 392 -5.89 14.83 -25.47
N ASP A 393 -4.64 15.20 -25.69
CA ASP A 393 -3.52 14.26 -25.74
C ASP A 393 -2.85 14.09 -24.38
N HIS A 394 -2.91 15.11 -23.51
CA HIS A 394 -2.36 15.07 -22.17
C HIS A 394 -3.50 15.07 -21.14
N LYS A 395 -3.65 14.00 -20.38
CA LYS A 395 -4.74 13.70 -19.44
C LYS A 395 -4.39 14.07 -17.99
N PRO A 396 -5.36 14.55 -17.20
CA PRO A 396 -5.16 14.86 -15.78
C PRO A 396 -4.86 13.59 -14.94
N PRO A 397 -4.32 13.74 -13.72
CA PRO A 397 -4.06 14.98 -12.99
C PRO A 397 -2.69 15.62 -13.28
N SER A 398 -1.70 14.86 -13.79
CA SER A 398 -0.37 15.40 -14.09
C SER A 398 -0.17 15.86 -15.55
N CYS A 399 -1.24 15.90 -16.35
CA CYS A 399 -1.21 16.14 -17.80
C CYS A 399 -0.18 15.25 -18.50
N THR A 400 -0.35 13.93 -18.37
CA THR A 400 0.50 12.93 -19.05
C THR A 400 -0.21 12.38 -20.28
N PHE A 401 0.48 11.72 -21.20
CA PHE A 401 -0.20 11.13 -22.37
C PHE A 401 -1.20 10.02 -22.03
N VAL A 402 -1.05 9.42 -20.85
CA VAL A 402 -1.86 8.29 -20.38
C VAL A 402 -2.85 8.78 -19.33
N VAL A 403 -4.04 8.17 -19.29
CA VAL A 403 -4.99 8.43 -18.22
C VAL A 403 -4.39 7.89 -16.92
N ASP A 404 -4.20 8.79 -15.98
CA ASP A 404 -3.59 8.48 -14.70
C ASP A 404 -4.64 7.97 -13.71
N PRO A 405 -4.40 6.83 -13.05
CA PRO A 405 -5.38 6.19 -12.17
C PRO A 405 -5.69 7.01 -10.89
N THR A 406 -4.87 8.00 -10.55
CA THR A 406 -5.10 8.85 -9.37
C THR A 406 -6.26 9.84 -9.53
N LEU A 407 -6.75 10.08 -10.77
CA LEU A 407 -7.79 11.08 -11.05
C LEU A 407 -9.05 10.93 -10.18
N ASN A 408 -9.46 9.68 -9.94
CA ASN A 408 -10.65 9.34 -9.16
C ASN A 408 -10.32 8.60 -7.86
N TYR A 409 -9.03 8.52 -7.49
CA TYR A 409 -8.59 7.80 -6.32
C TYR A 409 -8.90 8.61 -5.05
N LYS A 410 -9.62 8.00 -4.10
CA LYS A 410 -9.84 8.57 -2.76
C LYS A 410 -9.36 7.60 -1.69
N GLU A 411 -8.30 7.98 -0.99
CA GLU A 411 -7.69 7.18 0.08
C GLU A 411 -8.67 6.87 1.22
N THR A 412 -9.57 7.81 1.52
CA THR A 412 -10.55 7.74 2.63
C THR A 412 -11.90 7.18 2.24
N ASN A 413 -12.10 6.75 0.99
CA ASN A 413 -13.37 6.13 0.60
C ASN A 413 -13.50 4.76 1.30
N GLU A 414 -14.46 4.65 2.21
CA GLU A 414 -14.85 3.37 2.79
C GLU A 414 -15.46 2.48 1.71
N CYS A 415 -15.13 1.20 1.77
CA CYS A 415 -15.63 0.21 0.84
C CYS A 415 -17.12 -0.05 1.13
N ILE A 416 -18.00 0.53 0.30
CA ILE A 416 -19.45 0.42 0.47
C ILE A 416 -20.04 -0.88 -0.11
N VAL A 417 -19.20 -1.77 -0.69
CA VAL A 417 -19.68 -3.04 -1.22
C VAL A 417 -19.93 -4.01 -0.05
N PRO A 418 -21.15 -4.55 0.13
CA PRO A 418 -21.45 -5.43 1.25
C PRO A 418 -20.55 -6.66 1.30
N ASN A 419 -20.15 -7.05 2.52
CA ASN A 419 -19.27 -8.20 2.77
C ASN A 419 -17.92 -8.14 2.05
N CYS A 420 -17.50 -6.94 1.68
CA CYS A 420 -16.24 -6.68 1.03
C CYS A 420 -15.21 -6.21 2.06
N ALA A 421 -14.07 -6.90 2.12
CA ALA A 421 -12.91 -6.53 2.93
C ALA A 421 -12.16 -5.34 2.30
N THR A 422 -12.03 -5.30 0.97
CA THR A 422 -11.38 -4.20 0.23
C THR A 422 -12.10 -3.93 -1.08
N CYS A 423 -12.36 -2.66 -1.41
CA CYS A 423 -12.91 -2.22 -2.70
C CYS A 423 -11.82 -1.63 -3.59
N ASP A 424 -12.10 -1.48 -4.89
CA ASP A 424 -11.34 -0.53 -5.70
C ASP A 424 -11.62 0.89 -5.21
N ARG A 425 -10.59 1.76 -5.21
CA ARG A 425 -10.67 3.08 -4.58
C ARG A 425 -11.05 4.20 -5.58
N LEU A 426 -11.70 3.81 -6.69
CA LEU A 426 -12.17 4.71 -7.76
C LEU A 426 -13.54 5.31 -7.40
N ASN A 427 -13.68 6.63 -7.31
CA ASN A 427 -14.97 7.25 -7.01
C ASN A 427 -15.83 7.48 -8.28
N PRO A 428 -17.11 7.04 -8.32
CA PRO A 428 -17.83 6.28 -7.30
C PRO A 428 -17.48 4.78 -7.32
N THR A 429 -17.24 4.20 -6.13
CA THR A 429 -16.76 2.80 -5.99
C THR A 429 -17.96 1.85 -5.98
N THR A 430 -18.02 0.89 -6.89
CA THR A 430 -19.06 -0.17 -6.87
C THR A 430 -18.48 -1.58 -6.91
N ARG A 431 -17.14 -1.71 -6.85
CA ARG A 431 -16.45 -2.97 -7.11
C ARG A 431 -15.64 -3.40 -5.89
N CYS A 432 -16.03 -4.54 -5.34
CA CYS A 432 -15.24 -5.26 -4.38
C CYS A 432 -14.03 -5.93 -5.04
N THR A 433 -12.94 -6.01 -4.30
CA THR A 433 -11.68 -6.60 -4.76
C THR A 433 -11.15 -7.67 -3.82
N ALA A 434 -11.61 -7.71 -2.57
CA ALA A 434 -11.48 -8.86 -1.67
C ALA A 434 -12.70 -8.94 -0.74
N CYS A 435 -13.27 -10.13 -0.56
CA CYS A 435 -14.42 -10.35 0.31
C CYS A 435 -14.02 -10.69 1.75
N ASN A 436 -14.90 -10.41 2.70
CA ASN A 436 -14.77 -10.85 4.08
C ASN A 436 -14.84 -12.39 4.17
N THR A 437 -14.23 -12.94 5.21
CA THR A 437 -14.23 -14.38 5.48
C THR A 437 -15.65 -14.96 5.41
N GLY A 438 -15.84 -16.01 4.61
CA GLY A 438 -17.15 -16.63 4.39
C GLY A 438 -17.87 -16.16 3.13
N TYR A 439 -17.33 -15.20 2.37
CA TYR A 439 -17.89 -14.71 1.12
C TYR A 439 -16.90 -14.85 -0.05
N LYS A 440 -17.42 -15.08 -1.25
CA LYS A 440 -16.67 -15.12 -2.52
C LYS A 440 -17.02 -13.94 -3.40
N LEU A 441 -16.03 -13.39 -4.08
CA LEU A 441 -16.19 -12.28 -5.00
C LEU A 441 -16.78 -12.78 -6.33
N THR A 442 -17.83 -12.14 -6.81
CA THR A 442 -18.50 -12.46 -8.07
C THR A 442 -17.80 -11.82 -9.27
N ASN A 443 -18.16 -12.26 -10.47
CA ASN A 443 -17.71 -11.66 -11.74
C ASN A 443 -18.19 -10.21 -11.97
N ILE A 444 -19.13 -9.73 -11.14
CA ILE A 444 -19.59 -8.33 -11.13
C ILE A 444 -19.03 -7.54 -9.94
N HIS A 445 -18.00 -8.07 -9.26
CA HIS A 445 -17.30 -7.42 -8.15
C HIS A 445 -18.17 -7.17 -6.91
N THR A 446 -19.01 -8.13 -6.53
CA THR A 446 -19.77 -8.14 -5.27
C THR A 446 -19.43 -9.38 -4.44
N CYS A 447 -19.76 -9.41 -3.15
CA CYS A 447 -19.45 -10.56 -2.28
C CYS A 447 -20.69 -11.37 -1.93
N GLU A 448 -20.65 -12.67 -2.24
CA GLU A 448 -21.74 -13.63 -1.98
C GLU A 448 -21.30 -14.74 -1.01
N SER A 449 -22.22 -15.23 -0.17
CA SER A 449 -21.89 -16.23 0.87
C SER A 449 -21.42 -17.56 0.27
N THR A 450 -20.41 -18.16 0.89
CA THR A 450 -19.85 -19.46 0.52
C THR A 450 -20.53 -20.64 1.23
N ALA A 451 -21.54 -20.36 2.08
CA ALA A 451 -22.26 -21.39 2.80
C ALA A 451 -23.17 -22.17 1.86
N VAL A 452 -22.65 -23.30 1.35
CA VAL A 452 -23.47 -24.38 0.80
C VAL A 452 -24.28 -24.98 1.95
N THR A 453 -25.48 -24.47 2.19
CA THR A 453 -26.50 -25.24 2.89
C THR A 453 -26.91 -26.40 1.99
N THR A 454 -26.41 -27.58 2.33
CA THR A 454 -26.97 -28.85 1.88
C THR A 454 -28.45 -28.90 2.27
N SER A 455 -29.34 -28.68 1.30
CA SER A 455 -30.64 -29.33 1.31
C SER A 455 -31.04 -29.65 -0.12
N SER A 456 -31.28 -30.94 -0.31
CA SER A 456 -31.72 -31.60 -1.52
C SER A 456 -33.03 -31.01 -2.05
N THR A 457 -33.07 -30.65 -3.34
CA THR A 457 -34.01 -31.20 -4.33
C THR A 457 -33.65 -30.70 -5.74
N ALA A 458 -33.83 -31.59 -6.72
CA ALA A 458 -33.38 -31.49 -8.10
C ALA A 458 -34.18 -30.44 -8.95
N PRO A 459 -33.78 -30.17 -10.21
CA PRO A 459 -33.93 -28.87 -10.87
C PRO A 459 -35.33 -28.64 -11.46
N ARG A 460 -35.81 -27.39 -11.42
CA ARG A 460 -36.98 -26.94 -12.19
C ARG A 460 -36.52 -26.11 -13.38
N SER A 461 -36.87 -26.59 -14.57
CA SER A 461 -36.84 -25.84 -15.83
C SER A 461 -37.66 -24.56 -15.73
N ASP A 462 -37.15 -23.48 -16.31
CA ASP A 462 -37.87 -22.21 -16.52
C ASP A 462 -39.20 -22.44 -17.27
N MET A 463 -40.31 -22.47 -16.53
CA MET A 463 -41.66 -22.52 -17.07
C MET A 463 -42.20 -21.08 -17.20
N LYS A 464 -42.17 -20.49 -18.39
CA LYS A 464 -42.75 -19.16 -18.66
C LYS A 464 -44.27 -19.25 -18.84
N CYS A 465 -45.02 -18.51 -18.02
CA CYS A 465 -46.47 -18.38 -18.11
C CYS A 465 -46.87 -17.39 -19.22
N ARG A 466 -48.01 -17.65 -19.89
CA ARG A 466 -48.57 -16.75 -20.93
C ARG A 466 -49.24 -15.50 -20.37
N VAL A 467 -49.81 -15.57 -19.17
CA VAL A 467 -50.45 -14.42 -18.49
C VAL A 467 -49.37 -13.48 -17.98
N ALA A 468 -49.42 -12.21 -18.37
CA ALA A 468 -48.46 -11.19 -17.92
C ALA A 468 -48.50 -11.02 -16.40
N PHE A 469 -47.34 -10.77 -15.80
CA PHE A 469 -47.16 -10.54 -14.36
C PHE A 469 -47.60 -11.72 -13.47
N CYS A 470 -47.43 -12.94 -13.98
CA CYS A 470 -47.83 -14.18 -13.33
C CYS A 470 -46.63 -15.00 -12.86
N SER A 471 -46.43 -15.09 -11.53
CA SER A 471 -45.34 -15.85 -10.91
C SER A 471 -45.56 -17.37 -10.97
N THR A 472 -46.81 -17.83 -10.98
CA THR A 472 -47.13 -19.26 -11.18
C THR A 472 -48.44 -19.47 -11.93
N CYS A 473 -48.43 -20.43 -12.86
CA CYS A 473 -49.58 -20.88 -13.63
C CYS A 473 -49.66 -22.41 -13.68
N ALA A 474 -50.86 -22.95 -13.90
CA ALA A 474 -51.07 -24.40 -13.95
C ALA A 474 -50.39 -25.07 -15.16
N SER A 475 -50.22 -24.32 -16.27
CA SER A 475 -49.44 -24.73 -17.45
C SER A 475 -49.00 -23.49 -18.25
N PRO A 476 -48.00 -23.58 -19.14
CA PRO A 476 -47.56 -22.47 -20.00
C PRO A 476 -48.67 -21.89 -20.89
N ALA A 477 -49.70 -22.69 -21.20
CA ALA A 477 -50.84 -22.30 -22.04
C ALA A 477 -52.06 -21.83 -21.22
N SER A 478 -51.93 -21.69 -19.89
CA SER A 478 -53.02 -21.23 -19.04
C SER A 478 -53.40 -19.77 -19.36
N ASP A 479 -54.69 -19.51 -19.55
CA ASP A 479 -55.25 -18.16 -19.75
C ASP A 479 -55.58 -17.45 -18.42
N THR A 480 -55.33 -18.11 -17.29
CA THR A 480 -55.51 -17.56 -15.94
C THR A 480 -54.29 -17.82 -15.06
N CYS A 481 -54.08 -16.96 -14.06
CA CYS A 481 -52.91 -17.00 -13.20
C CYS A 481 -53.19 -17.62 -11.82
N SER A 482 -52.28 -18.48 -11.35
CA SER A 482 -52.41 -19.15 -10.04
C SER A 482 -51.82 -18.30 -8.90
N LYS A 483 -50.74 -17.56 -9.16
CA LYS A 483 -50.20 -16.53 -8.26
C LYS A 483 -49.57 -15.42 -9.11
N CYS A 484 -49.94 -14.18 -8.85
CA CYS A 484 -49.34 -13.03 -9.54
C CYS A 484 -47.94 -12.73 -9.00
N ASP A 485 -47.16 -11.97 -9.75
CA ASP A 485 -45.92 -11.37 -9.26
C ASP A 485 -46.23 -10.37 -8.13
N ASP A 486 -45.26 -10.12 -7.26
CA ASP A 486 -45.43 -9.22 -6.12
C ASP A 486 -45.83 -7.81 -6.61
N GLY A 487 -46.92 -7.27 -6.05
CA GLY A 487 -47.52 -5.98 -6.46
C GLY A 487 -48.77 -6.08 -7.36
N TYR A 488 -49.15 -7.29 -7.80
CA TYR A 488 -50.34 -7.52 -8.60
C TYR A 488 -51.36 -8.40 -7.88
N THR A 489 -52.65 -8.15 -8.11
CA THR A 489 -53.76 -8.94 -7.59
C THR A 489 -54.58 -9.54 -8.72
N LYS A 490 -55.19 -10.70 -8.50
CA LYS A 490 -56.06 -11.30 -9.52
C LYS A 490 -57.37 -10.53 -9.61
N ASP A 491 -57.76 -10.16 -10.82
CA ASP A 491 -59.11 -9.69 -11.08
C ASP A 491 -60.12 -10.85 -11.06
N SER A 492 -61.40 -10.53 -11.29
CA SER A 492 -62.50 -11.49 -11.36
C SER A 492 -62.38 -12.51 -12.51
N ASN A 493 -61.49 -12.29 -13.48
CA ASN A 493 -61.23 -13.17 -14.61
C ASN A 493 -59.94 -13.99 -14.43
N GLY A 494 -59.23 -13.83 -13.30
CA GLY A 494 -58.00 -14.55 -13.00
C GLY A 494 -56.75 -13.98 -13.69
N LEU A 495 -56.80 -12.73 -14.17
CA LEU A 495 -55.66 -11.99 -14.73
C LEU A 495 -55.00 -11.13 -13.65
N CYS A 496 -53.69 -10.91 -13.75
CA CYS A 496 -52.94 -10.11 -12.78
C CYS A 496 -53.02 -8.61 -13.12
N VAL A 497 -53.69 -7.84 -12.26
CA VAL A 497 -53.91 -6.40 -12.41
C VAL A 497 -53.43 -5.65 -11.16
N SER A 498 -52.96 -4.42 -11.33
CA SER A 498 -52.52 -3.55 -10.22
C SER A 498 -53.74 -2.86 -9.55
N GLY A 499 -53.73 -2.79 -8.22
CA GLY A 499 -54.86 -2.27 -7.41
C GLY A 499 -54.86 -0.75 -7.17
N CYS A 500 -54.46 0.05 -8.16
CA CYS A 500 -54.21 1.48 -7.97
C CYS A 500 -55.50 2.32 -7.98
N THR A 501 -55.57 3.34 -7.11
CA THR A 501 -56.70 4.30 -7.04
C THR A 501 -56.45 5.58 -7.86
N VAL A 502 -55.26 5.73 -8.43
CA VAL A 502 -54.85 6.86 -9.27
C VAL A 502 -55.25 6.61 -10.72
N GLU A 503 -55.96 7.56 -11.34
CA GLU A 503 -56.29 7.50 -12.77
C GLU A 503 -55.03 7.51 -13.64
N SER A 504 -55.06 6.76 -14.74
CA SER A 504 -53.96 6.67 -15.71
C SER A 504 -52.62 6.19 -15.10
N CYS A 505 -52.69 5.24 -14.16
CA CYS A 505 -51.55 4.62 -13.49
C CYS A 505 -51.52 3.09 -13.70
N ASP A 506 -50.41 2.56 -14.22
CA ASP A 506 -50.21 1.11 -14.42
C ASP A 506 -49.61 0.43 -13.17
N MET A 507 -48.83 1.15 -12.35
CA MET A 507 -48.26 0.64 -11.11
C MET A 507 -48.23 1.71 -10.01
N CYS A 508 -48.68 1.36 -8.81
CA CYS A 508 -48.67 2.20 -7.61
C CYS A 508 -47.60 1.74 -6.64
N TYR A 509 -47.21 2.62 -5.71
CA TYR A 509 -46.22 2.27 -4.69
C TYR A 509 -46.76 1.20 -3.74
N ASN A 510 -45.89 0.28 -3.32
CA ASN A 510 -46.24 -0.76 -2.36
C ASN A 510 -46.73 -0.14 -1.04
N GLY A 511 -47.98 -0.41 -0.67
CA GLY A 511 -48.61 0.14 0.54
C GLY A 511 -49.21 1.54 0.38
N ASP A 512 -49.13 2.14 -0.80
CA ASP A 512 -49.74 3.43 -1.13
C ASP A 512 -50.46 3.36 -2.48
N ALA A 513 -51.77 3.05 -2.42
CA ALA A 513 -52.63 2.96 -3.60
C ALA A 513 -52.92 4.34 -4.24
N ALA A 514 -52.52 5.45 -3.62
CA ALA A 514 -52.70 6.82 -4.10
C ALA A 514 -51.42 7.42 -4.71
N GLY A 515 -50.28 6.75 -4.57
CA GLY A 515 -49.01 7.12 -5.19
C GLY A 515 -48.74 6.29 -6.45
N CYS A 516 -48.52 6.96 -7.59
CA CYS A 516 -48.25 6.26 -8.85
C CYS A 516 -46.74 6.12 -9.11
N GLN A 517 -46.28 4.88 -9.24
CA GLN A 517 -44.91 4.53 -9.58
C GLN A 517 -44.66 4.47 -11.11
N LEU A 518 -45.68 4.12 -11.90
CA LEU A 518 -45.61 4.13 -13.37
C LEU A 518 -46.96 4.52 -14.00
N CYS A 519 -46.97 5.61 -14.76
CA CYS A 519 -48.14 6.08 -15.50
C CYS A 519 -48.51 5.16 -16.66
N SER A 520 -49.79 5.10 -17.01
CA SER A 520 -50.31 4.33 -18.13
C SER A 520 -49.73 4.74 -19.47
N ALA A 521 -49.66 3.79 -20.41
CA ALA A 521 -49.19 4.07 -21.76
C ALA A 521 -49.94 5.27 -22.38
N GLY A 522 -49.19 6.26 -22.90
CA GLY A 522 -49.75 7.52 -23.40
C GLY A 522 -49.83 8.67 -22.37
N ASN A 523 -49.54 8.41 -21.09
CA ASN A 523 -49.52 9.39 -20.01
C ASN A 523 -48.12 9.55 -19.40
N GLN A 524 -47.83 10.70 -18.82
CA GLN A 524 -46.53 11.07 -18.25
C GLN A 524 -46.69 11.67 -16.85
N TRP A 525 -45.63 11.55 -16.06
CA TRP A 525 -45.53 12.16 -14.75
C TRP A 525 -45.42 13.67 -14.87
N THR A 526 -46.27 14.37 -14.13
CA THR A 526 -46.29 15.83 -14.03
C THR A 526 -46.45 16.24 -12.57
N SER A 527 -46.34 17.53 -12.28
CA SER A 527 -46.59 18.07 -10.93
C SER A 527 -48.02 17.83 -10.39
N LYS A 528 -48.94 17.35 -11.24
CA LYS A 528 -50.31 16.96 -10.86
C LYS A 528 -50.54 15.44 -10.88
N GLY A 529 -49.48 14.64 -11.01
CA GLY A 529 -49.56 13.20 -11.22
C GLY A 529 -49.56 12.81 -12.71
N CYS A 530 -50.06 11.61 -13.01
CA CYS A 530 -50.08 11.06 -14.37
C CYS A 530 -51.11 11.77 -15.26
N SER A 531 -50.67 12.35 -16.38
CA SER A 531 -51.55 13.02 -17.34
C SER A 531 -51.06 12.90 -18.78
N ALA A 532 -51.96 13.09 -19.75
CA ALA A 532 -51.64 13.00 -21.17
C ALA A 532 -50.69 14.14 -21.59
N ALA A 533 -49.48 13.81 -22.02
CA ALA A 533 -48.47 14.78 -22.46
C ALA A 533 -47.50 14.15 -23.48
N THR A 534 -46.75 14.99 -24.21
CA THR A 534 -45.76 14.56 -25.22
C THR A 534 -44.34 14.92 -24.79
N GLY A 535 -43.45 13.92 -24.69
CA GLY A 535 -42.01 14.10 -24.47
C GLY A 535 -41.48 13.93 -23.03
N GLY A 536 -42.30 13.52 -22.07
CA GLY A 536 -41.93 13.31 -20.66
C GLY A 536 -41.89 11.84 -20.21
N CYS A 537 -41.52 11.63 -18.95
CA CYS A 537 -41.30 10.31 -18.35
C CYS A 537 -42.60 9.70 -17.83
N ARG A 538 -42.78 8.39 -18.00
CA ARG A 538 -43.90 7.63 -17.41
C ARG A 538 -43.65 7.28 -15.95
N VAL A 539 -42.39 7.21 -15.52
CA VAL A 539 -42.02 6.85 -14.14
C VAL A 539 -42.42 7.97 -13.19
N GLY A 540 -43.13 7.64 -12.12
CA GLY A 540 -43.52 8.59 -11.09
C GLY A 540 -42.32 9.21 -10.39
N HIS A 541 -42.43 10.49 -10.02
CA HIS A 541 -41.36 11.29 -9.40
C HIS A 541 -40.04 11.30 -10.20
N CYS A 542 -40.11 11.10 -11.52
CA CYS A 542 -38.94 11.08 -12.38
C CYS A 542 -38.72 12.43 -13.07
N THR A 543 -37.51 12.97 -12.95
CA THR A 543 -37.11 14.25 -13.58
C THR A 543 -36.39 14.06 -14.92
N THR A 544 -35.72 12.93 -15.14
CA THR A 544 -35.11 12.58 -16.44
C THR A 544 -35.23 11.08 -16.66
N CYS A 545 -35.72 10.67 -17.83
CA CYS A 545 -35.88 9.28 -18.22
C CYS A 545 -34.83 8.86 -19.23
N THR A 546 -34.60 7.57 -19.32
CA THR A 546 -33.61 6.99 -20.23
C THR A 546 -33.90 7.36 -21.68
N ALA A 547 -32.87 7.76 -22.42
CA ALA A 547 -33.00 8.14 -23.82
C ALA A 547 -33.63 7.00 -24.65
N GLY A 548 -34.82 7.26 -25.21
CA GLY A 548 -35.58 6.27 -25.99
C GLY A 548 -36.45 5.32 -25.17
N ASP A 549 -36.42 5.39 -23.83
CA ASP A 549 -37.27 4.61 -22.93
C ASP A 549 -37.86 5.50 -21.84
N ASN A 550 -39.11 5.94 -22.05
CA ASN A 550 -39.82 6.77 -21.09
C ASN A 550 -40.36 5.97 -19.89
N SER A 551 -40.16 4.65 -19.82
CA SER A 551 -40.57 3.79 -18.70
C SER A 551 -39.46 3.51 -17.69
N ARG A 552 -38.27 4.11 -17.88
CA ARG A 552 -37.15 4.07 -16.94
C ARG A 552 -36.64 5.46 -16.60
N CYS A 553 -36.28 5.65 -15.33
CA CYS A 553 -35.77 6.89 -14.80
C CYS A 553 -34.24 6.87 -14.63
N GLU A 554 -33.61 8.02 -14.89
CA GLU A 554 -32.20 8.30 -14.63
C GLU A 554 -32.01 9.18 -13.40
N THR A 555 -32.96 10.08 -13.12
CA THR A 555 -32.89 11.02 -11.99
C THR A 555 -34.25 11.25 -11.36
N CYS A 556 -34.35 11.06 -10.05
CA CYS A 556 -35.58 11.24 -9.28
C CYS A 556 -35.72 12.65 -8.70
N GLU A 557 -36.96 13.05 -8.43
CA GLU A 557 -37.27 14.25 -7.66
C GLU A 557 -36.66 14.18 -6.25
N SER A 558 -36.32 15.35 -5.70
CA SER A 558 -35.76 15.45 -4.34
C SER A 558 -36.69 14.78 -3.32
N GLY A 559 -36.15 13.85 -2.53
CA GLY A 559 -36.90 13.06 -1.56
C GLY A 559 -37.23 11.63 -2.01
N PHE A 560 -36.90 11.23 -3.24
CA PHE A 560 -37.06 9.87 -3.75
C PHE A 560 -35.71 9.26 -4.17
N ASN A 561 -35.56 7.95 -3.98
CA ASN A 561 -34.34 7.22 -4.33
C ASN A 561 -34.52 6.44 -5.63
N LEU A 562 -33.54 6.52 -6.53
CA LEU A 562 -33.55 5.75 -7.77
C LEU A 562 -33.17 4.28 -7.48
N ALA A 563 -34.08 3.36 -7.80
CA ALA A 563 -33.87 1.93 -7.68
C ALA A 563 -34.43 1.22 -8.91
N ALA A 564 -33.58 0.46 -9.62
CA ALA A 564 -33.96 -0.33 -10.80
C ALA A 564 -34.72 0.46 -11.90
N GLY A 565 -34.44 1.76 -12.05
CA GLY A 565 -35.11 2.63 -13.02
C GLY A 565 -36.44 3.24 -12.53
N TYR A 566 -36.79 3.07 -11.26
CA TYR A 566 -37.96 3.68 -10.62
C TYR A 566 -37.56 4.58 -9.46
N CYS A 567 -38.37 5.60 -9.18
CA CYS A 567 -38.16 6.48 -8.03
C CYS A 567 -39.00 5.97 -6.87
N LEU A 568 -38.37 5.48 -5.79
CA LEU A 568 -39.04 4.91 -4.63
C LEU A 568 -39.03 5.88 -3.45
N PRO A 569 -40.13 5.98 -2.68
CA PRO A 569 -40.12 6.74 -1.43
C PRO A 569 -39.19 6.06 -0.40
N PRO A 570 -38.55 6.83 0.50
CA PRO A 570 -37.75 6.27 1.58
C PRO A 570 -38.64 5.41 2.49
N LYS A 571 -38.34 4.12 2.58
CA LYS A 571 -39.09 3.18 3.41
C LYS A 571 -38.68 3.38 4.88
N PRO A 572 -39.61 3.66 5.81
CA PRO A 572 -39.26 3.89 7.21
C PRO A 572 -38.80 2.59 7.86
N CYS A 573 -37.79 2.69 8.74
CA CYS A 573 -37.29 1.56 9.52
C CYS A 573 -38.26 1.18 10.64
N THR A 574 -38.30 -0.12 10.97
CA THR A 574 -39.19 -0.65 12.03
C THR A 574 -38.74 -0.21 13.42
N ASP A 575 -37.42 -0.06 13.60
CA ASP A 575 -36.83 0.49 14.81
C ASP A 575 -36.88 2.03 14.76
N ALA A 576 -37.55 2.64 15.74
CA ALA A 576 -37.73 4.09 15.82
C ALA A 576 -36.43 4.87 16.07
N ASN A 577 -35.41 4.20 16.61
CA ASN A 577 -34.09 4.77 16.87
C ASN A 577 -33.09 4.46 15.76
N CYS A 578 -33.58 3.86 14.67
CA CYS A 578 -32.82 3.55 13.49
C CYS A 578 -32.95 4.65 12.43
N VAL A 579 -31.81 5.13 11.95
CA VAL A 579 -31.68 6.14 10.88
C VAL A 579 -31.73 5.48 9.50
N SER A 580 -31.12 4.30 9.35
CA SER A 580 -31.13 3.53 8.10
C SER A 580 -31.16 2.04 8.40
N CYS A 581 -31.84 1.26 7.55
CA CYS A 581 -32.05 -0.16 7.73
C CYS A 581 -31.91 -0.91 6.40
N THR A 582 -31.75 -2.23 6.48
CA THR A 582 -31.76 -3.15 5.34
C THR A 582 -33.13 -3.15 4.62
N GLY A 583 -33.19 -3.71 3.41
CA GLY A 583 -34.41 -3.74 2.59
C GLY A 583 -35.62 -4.42 3.26
N ASP A 584 -35.39 -5.25 4.27
CA ASP A 584 -36.43 -5.88 5.11
C ASP A 584 -36.98 -4.97 6.23
N THR A 585 -36.49 -3.73 6.36
CA THR A 585 -36.85 -2.74 7.39
C THR A 585 -36.67 -3.16 8.85
N SER A 586 -36.17 -4.36 9.10
CA SER A 586 -36.12 -5.00 10.43
C SER A 586 -34.73 -5.00 11.03
N THR A 587 -33.69 -4.93 10.20
CA THR A 587 -32.30 -4.84 10.65
C THR A 587 -31.81 -3.42 10.45
N CYS A 588 -31.49 -2.76 11.56
CA CYS A 588 -30.90 -1.44 11.52
C CYS A 588 -29.44 -1.51 11.05
N THR A 589 -29.05 -0.56 10.21
CA THR A 589 -27.67 -0.37 9.74
C THR A 589 -27.02 0.87 10.34
N GLN A 590 -27.81 1.83 10.83
CA GLN A 590 -27.31 3.02 11.50
C GLN A 590 -28.29 3.53 12.55
N CYS A 591 -27.82 3.74 13.77
CA CYS A 591 -28.62 4.25 14.88
C CYS A 591 -28.56 5.78 15.00
N LYS A 592 -29.53 6.35 15.69
CA LYS A 592 -29.51 7.77 16.09
C LYS A 592 -28.44 8.01 17.16
N ASP A 593 -27.99 9.25 17.28
CA ASP A 593 -27.11 9.69 18.35
C ASP A 593 -27.68 9.28 19.74
N GLY A 594 -26.81 8.76 20.60
CA GLY A 594 -27.15 8.17 21.89
C GLY A 594 -27.40 6.65 21.86
N TYR A 595 -27.31 6.01 20.68
CA TYR A 595 -27.59 4.58 20.50
C TYR A 595 -26.46 3.86 19.75
N GLY A 596 -26.21 2.60 20.11
CA GLY A 596 -25.28 1.68 19.47
C GLY A 596 -26.00 0.52 18.79
N LEU A 597 -25.36 -0.05 17.75
CA LEU A 597 -25.93 -1.13 16.97
C LEU A 597 -25.67 -2.49 17.63
N VAL A 598 -26.66 -3.03 18.34
CA VAL A 598 -26.57 -4.32 19.02
C VAL A 598 -27.41 -5.34 18.27
N LYS A 599 -26.75 -6.31 17.61
CA LYS A 599 -27.39 -7.43 16.88
C LYS A 599 -28.46 -6.98 15.87
N GLY A 600 -28.24 -5.86 15.19
CA GLY A 600 -29.16 -5.33 14.19
C GLY A 600 -30.29 -4.47 14.73
N THR A 601 -30.25 -4.10 16.02
CA THR A 601 -31.20 -3.18 16.67
C THR A 601 -30.46 -2.07 17.40
N CYS A 602 -31.09 -0.89 17.53
CA CYS A 602 -30.49 0.25 18.22
C CYS A 602 -30.78 0.19 19.72
N ALA A 603 -29.73 0.06 20.51
CA ALA A 603 -29.79 0.07 21.97
C ALA A 603 -29.14 1.35 22.51
N GLU A 604 -29.71 1.93 23.56
CA GLU A 604 -29.21 3.16 24.17
C GLU A 604 -27.84 2.91 24.82
N CYS A 605 -26.91 3.84 24.66
CA CYS A 605 -25.59 3.75 25.25
C CYS A 605 -25.65 3.93 26.78
N GLU A 606 -25.02 3.02 27.53
CA GLU A 606 -24.98 3.08 28.99
C GLU A 606 -23.91 4.06 29.52
N VAL A 607 -22.95 4.42 28.67
CA VAL A 607 -21.88 5.37 29.00
C VAL A 607 -22.41 6.81 28.99
N GLU A 608 -22.30 7.49 30.13
CA GLU A 608 -22.70 8.89 30.26
C GLU A 608 -21.90 9.78 29.28
N HIS A 609 -22.58 10.73 28.63
CA HIS A 609 -22.01 11.61 27.60
C HIS A 609 -21.42 10.88 26.38
N CYS A 610 -21.91 9.67 26.10
CA CYS A 610 -21.60 8.94 24.88
C CYS A 610 -22.57 9.27 23.75
N ASP A 611 -22.05 9.74 22.62
CA ASP A 611 -22.83 9.98 21.41
C ASP A 611 -23.06 8.70 20.62
N HIS A 612 -22.08 7.79 20.56
CA HIS A 612 -22.21 6.48 19.91
C HIS A 612 -21.43 5.41 20.68
N CYS A 613 -22.02 4.25 20.84
CA CYS A 613 -21.40 3.05 21.40
C CYS A 613 -21.33 1.94 20.33
N ASP A 614 -20.46 0.94 20.53
CA ASP A 614 -20.32 -0.19 19.62
C ASP A 614 -21.46 -1.23 19.83
N ASN A 615 -21.25 -2.47 19.42
CA ASN A 615 -22.09 -3.63 19.69
C ASN A 615 -22.21 -3.99 21.20
N ASP A 616 -21.49 -3.28 22.06
CA ASP A 616 -21.59 -3.27 23.51
C ASP A 616 -21.94 -1.85 23.99
N VAL A 617 -23.12 -1.70 24.60
CA VAL A 617 -23.64 -0.41 25.09
C VAL A 617 -22.78 0.20 26.21
N GLY A 618 -21.92 -0.59 26.85
CA GLY A 618 -20.93 -0.14 27.83
C GLY A 618 -19.65 0.44 27.24
N ASN A 619 -19.46 0.36 25.91
CA ASN A 619 -18.25 0.83 25.23
C ASN A 619 -18.58 1.97 24.28
N CYS A 620 -18.21 3.19 24.67
CA CYS A 620 -18.34 4.35 23.82
C CYS A 620 -17.30 4.35 22.69
N THR A 621 -17.73 4.69 21.49
CA THR A 621 -16.86 4.89 20.30
C THR A 621 -16.78 6.36 19.91
N LYS A 622 -17.75 7.17 20.34
CA LYS A 622 -17.76 8.62 20.12
C LYS A 622 -18.43 9.33 21.28
N CYS A 623 -17.75 10.30 21.87
CA CYS A 623 -18.28 11.11 22.98
C CYS A 623 -19.02 12.35 22.51
N ALA A 624 -19.90 12.85 23.37
CA ALA A 624 -20.60 14.12 23.20
C ALA A 624 -19.64 15.31 23.03
N PRO A 625 -20.06 16.39 22.35
CA PRO A 625 -19.24 17.57 22.18
C PRO A 625 -18.67 18.09 23.52
N SER A 626 -17.38 18.39 23.56
CA SER A 626 -16.59 18.79 24.75
C SER A 626 -16.18 17.64 25.69
N TYR A 627 -16.42 16.38 25.31
CA TYR A 627 -15.89 15.20 25.97
C TYR A 627 -14.96 14.42 25.04
N TYR A 628 -13.93 13.83 25.61
CA TYR A 628 -12.90 13.03 24.95
C TYR A 628 -13.07 11.57 25.32
N LEU A 629 -12.89 10.70 24.32
CA LEU A 629 -12.92 9.26 24.51
C LEU A 629 -11.66 8.83 25.29
N THR A 630 -11.86 8.12 26.39
CA THR A 630 -10.77 7.57 27.21
C THR A 630 -10.35 6.19 26.70
N PRO A 631 -9.16 5.68 27.10
CA PRO A 631 -8.74 4.31 26.80
C PRO A 631 -9.65 3.22 27.38
N LEU A 632 -10.58 3.57 28.28
CA LEU A 632 -11.55 2.65 28.87
C LEU A 632 -12.92 2.70 28.17
N PHE A 633 -13.00 3.28 26.96
CA PHE A 633 -14.24 3.46 26.21
C PHE A 633 -15.32 4.28 26.95
N THR A 634 -14.90 5.20 27.83
CA THR A 634 -15.76 6.15 28.53
C THR A 634 -15.49 7.59 28.09
N CYS A 635 -16.36 8.53 28.46
CA CYS A 635 -16.25 9.94 28.05
C CYS A 635 -15.84 10.84 29.22
N SER A 636 -14.86 11.72 29.00
CA SER A 636 -14.36 12.67 30.02
C SER A 636 -14.09 14.05 29.44
N GLN A 637 -14.32 15.12 30.20
CA GLN A 637 -14.10 16.51 29.75
C GLN A 637 -12.61 16.87 29.53
N VAL A 638 -11.68 16.00 29.91
CA VAL A 638 -10.24 16.25 29.85
C VAL A 638 -9.58 15.14 29.03
N PRO A 639 -8.75 15.46 28.00
CA PRO A 639 -8.06 14.45 27.21
C PRO A 639 -7.00 13.73 28.07
N CYS A 640 -7.20 12.44 28.30
CA CYS A 640 -6.31 11.56 29.04
C CYS A 640 -5.69 10.56 28.06
N ASN A 641 -4.41 10.75 27.70
CA ASN A 641 -3.68 9.92 26.72
C ASN A 641 -2.52 9.15 27.37
N ILE A 642 -2.69 8.69 28.61
CA ILE A 642 -1.67 7.93 29.37
C ILE A 642 -2.05 6.45 29.32
N GLU A 643 -1.19 5.63 28.75
CA GLU A 643 -1.38 4.18 28.65
C GLU A 643 -1.54 3.54 30.04
N HIS A 644 -2.50 2.61 30.18
CA HIS A 644 -2.87 1.95 31.44
C HIS A 644 -3.35 2.86 32.58
N CYS A 645 -3.68 4.13 32.31
CA CYS A 645 -4.27 5.04 33.29
C CYS A 645 -5.80 4.89 33.34
N ILE A 646 -6.34 4.61 34.53
CA ILE A 646 -7.80 4.60 34.80
C ILE A 646 -8.31 6.02 35.09
N LYS A 647 -7.50 6.84 35.77
CA LYS A 647 -7.91 8.20 36.17
C LYS A 647 -6.74 9.16 36.04
N CYS A 648 -6.83 10.15 35.17
CA CYS A 648 -5.84 11.23 35.05
C CYS A 648 -6.02 12.29 36.15
N ASP A 649 -4.93 12.99 36.49
CA ASP A 649 -4.96 14.16 37.38
C ASP A 649 -5.74 15.30 36.70
N PRO A 650 -6.86 15.77 37.28
CA PRO A 650 -7.72 16.79 36.67
C PRO A 650 -7.06 18.17 36.57
N LYS A 651 -5.96 18.41 37.29
CA LYS A 651 -5.16 19.63 37.22
C LYS A 651 -3.92 19.47 36.32
N LYS A 652 -3.47 18.24 36.09
CA LYS A 652 -2.29 17.90 35.29
C LYS A 652 -2.56 16.65 34.43
N PRO A 653 -3.25 16.77 33.29
CA PRO A 653 -3.66 15.63 32.46
C PRO A 653 -2.50 14.81 31.85
N SER A 654 -1.25 15.25 32.02
CA SER A 654 -0.04 14.48 31.73
C SER A 654 0.39 13.51 32.85
N ARG A 655 -0.38 13.43 33.95
CA ARG A 655 -0.13 12.52 35.08
C ARG A 655 -1.37 11.68 35.39
N CYS A 656 -1.14 10.45 35.85
CA CYS A 656 -2.16 9.52 36.29
C CYS A 656 -2.33 9.57 37.81
N GLU A 657 -3.58 9.60 38.29
CA GLU A 657 -3.95 9.41 39.70
C GLU A 657 -4.16 7.93 40.04
N GLN A 658 -4.66 7.14 39.08
CA GLN A 658 -4.98 5.73 39.30
C GLN A 658 -4.69 4.89 38.05
N CYS A 659 -3.83 3.90 38.18
CA CYS A 659 -3.49 2.96 37.11
C CYS A 659 -4.34 1.69 37.17
N ALA A 660 -4.51 1.04 36.02
CA ALA A 660 -5.09 -0.29 35.95
C ALA A 660 -4.15 -1.31 36.57
N ALA A 661 -4.69 -2.25 37.36
CA ALA A 661 -3.88 -3.33 37.90
C ALA A 661 -3.31 -4.19 36.75
N PRO A 662 -2.04 -4.65 36.81
CA PRO A 662 -1.08 -4.57 37.93
C PRO A 662 -0.12 -3.35 37.90
N TYR A 663 -0.45 -2.29 37.16
CA TYR A 663 0.38 -1.09 37.04
C TYR A 663 0.17 -0.16 38.24
N VAL A 664 1.23 0.55 38.61
CA VAL A 664 1.24 1.56 39.67
C VAL A 664 1.69 2.91 39.09
N VAL A 665 1.26 4.00 39.72
CA VAL A 665 1.63 5.36 39.32
C VAL A 665 3.10 5.60 39.69
N ASP A 666 3.92 5.96 38.71
CA ASP A 666 5.28 6.43 38.98
C ASP A 666 5.23 7.87 39.53
N SER A 667 5.72 8.07 40.75
CA SER A 667 5.74 9.38 41.42
C SER A 667 6.57 10.42 40.67
N TYR A 668 7.51 10.03 39.83
CA TYR A 668 8.36 10.93 39.06
C TYR A 668 7.56 11.62 37.93
N ASP A 669 7.12 10.86 36.94
CA ASP A 669 6.47 11.39 35.74
C ASP A 669 4.94 11.25 35.76
N GLY A 670 4.38 10.50 36.70
CA GLY A 670 2.94 10.23 36.80
C GLY A 670 2.45 9.18 35.81
N LEU A 671 3.35 8.43 35.15
CA LEU A 671 2.96 7.40 34.18
C LEU A 671 2.67 6.06 34.88
N CYS A 672 1.85 5.23 34.25
CA CYS A 672 1.54 3.89 34.76
C CYS A 672 2.61 2.88 34.34
N ARG A 673 3.24 2.23 35.32
CA ARG A 673 4.30 1.23 35.09
C ARG A 673 4.12 0.03 36.01
N LEU A 674 4.63 -1.12 35.62
CA LEU A 674 4.71 -2.28 36.50
C LEU A 674 5.71 -1.99 37.63
N SER A 675 5.40 -2.39 38.86
CA SER A 675 6.22 -2.07 40.05
C SER A 675 7.65 -2.64 40.03
N ASN A 676 7.96 -3.54 39.09
CA ASN A 676 9.26 -4.19 38.92
C ASN A 676 10.04 -3.68 37.69
N VAL A 677 9.54 -2.70 36.95
CA VAL A 677 10.23 -2.13 35.78
C VAL A 677 10.91 -0.83 36.17
N CYS A 678 12.24 -0.87 36.30
CA CYS A 678 13.07 0.27 36.68
C CYS A 678 13.60 1.02 35.45
N SER A 679 13.72 2.34 35.56
CA SER A 679 14.44 3.17 34.59
C SER A 679 15.95 3.12 34.81
N VAL A 680 16.40 2.68 35.99
CA VAL A 680 17.82 2.53 36.34
C VAL A 680 18.35 1.22 35.75
N PRO A 681 19.39 1.24 34.88
CA PRO A 681 20.00 0.03 34.33
C PRO A 681 20.58 -0.87 35.42
N ASN A 682 20.52 -2.20 35.23
CA ASN A 682 20.99 -3.23 36.17
C ASN A 682 20.34 -3.13 37.57
N CYS A 683 19.14 -2.56 37.64
CA CYS A 683 18.36 -2.46 38.85
C CYS A 683 17.31 -3.58 38.91
N LYS A 684 17.49 -4.47 39.88
CA LYS A 684 16.58 -5.58 40.15
C LYS A 684 15.26 -5.13 40.77
N LYS A 685 15.30 -4.10 41.63
CA LYS A 685 14.13 -3.57 42.34
C LYS A 685 14.27 -2.07 42.55
N CYS A 686 13.29 -1.30 42.09
CA CYS A 686 13.27 0.15 42.30
C CYS A 686 12.73 0.48 43.69
N ARG A 687 12.98 1.71 44.15
CA ARG A 687 12.34 2.22 45.36
C ARG A 687 10.83 2.31 45.15
N ALA A 688 10.10 2.20 46.27
CA ALA A 688 8.64 2.34 46.25
C ALA A 688 8.26 3.63 45.51
N ASP A 689 7.30 3.49 44.61
CA ASP A 689 6.67 4.57 43.87
C ASP A 689 7.56 5.33 42.88
N THR A 690 8.82 4.95 42.61
CA THR A 690 9.62 5.61 41.55
C THR A 690 10.55 4.66 40.82
N SER A 691 10.51 4.69 39.49
CA SER A 691 11.41 3.91 38.64
C SER A 691 12.81 4.52 38.49
N ARG A 692 13.04 5.75 38.95
CA ARG A 692 14.34 6.45 38.81
C ARG A 692 15.35 6.16 39.91
N LEU A 693 14.92 5.53 40.99
CA LEU A 693 15.79 5.19 42.10
C LEU A 693 15.78 3.69 42.31
N CYS A 694 16.96 3.10 42.37
CA CYS A 694 17.14 1.70 42.65
C CYS A 694 17.18 1.41 44.16
N ALA A 695 16.49 0.37 44.59
CA ALA A 695 16.55 -0.16 45.95
C ALA A 695 17.47 -1.37 46.04
N GLU A 696 17.51 -2.20 45.00
CA GLU A 696 18.34 -3.40 44.93
C GLU A 696 18.85 -3.58 43.50
N CYS A 697 20.16 -3.70 43.34
CA CYS A 697 20.80 -3.96 42.06
C CYS A 697 20.77 -5.45 41.71
N ASP A 698 20.97 -5.77 40.44
CA ASP A 698 21.17 -7.15 40.01
C ASP A 698 22.42 -7.78 40.64
N ALA A 699 22.44 -9.12 40.72
CA ALA A 699 23.55 -9.84 41.31
C ALA A 699 24.86 -9.51 40.58
N GLY A 700 25.87 -9.04 41.32
CA GLY A 700 27.13 -8.55 40.75
C GLY A 700 27.20 -7.03 40.56
N TYR A 701 26.18 -6.26 40.98
CA TYR A 701 26.19 -4.79 40.94
C TYR A 701 25.98 -4.19 42.34
N SER A 702 26.60 -3.04 42.59
CA SER A 702 26.55 -2.25 43.83
C SER A 702 25.80 -0.95 43.60
N LEU A 703 24.89 -0.64 44.53
CA LEU A 703 24.05 0.54 44.47
C LEU A 703 24.87 1.82 44.71
N SER A 704 24.70 2.83 43.87
CA SER A 704 25.29 4.16 44.09
C SER A 704 24.70 4.86 45.31
N ALA A 705 25.45 5.78 45.91
CA ALA A 705 25.03 6.46 47.14
C ALA A 705 23.72 7.26 46.99
N ASP A 706 23.48 7.80 45.80
CA ASP A 706 22.26 8.53 45.42
C ASP A 706 21.16 7.62 44.84
N ALA A 707 21.40 6.31 44.76
CA ALA A 707 20.50 5.28 44.25
C ALA A 707 20.09 5.45 42.77
N THR A 708 20.79 6.27 41.99
CA THR A 708 20.48 6.49 40.57
C THR A 708 21.20 5.51 39.62
N SER A 709 22.15 4.70 40.13
CA SER A 709 22.89 3.74 39.33
C SER A 709 23.25 2.46 40.11
N CYS A 710 23.40 1.37 39.37
CA CYS A 710 23.88 0.08 39.84
C CYS A 710 25.20 -0.24 39.13
N ASN A 711 26.31 -0.16 39.87
CA ASN A 711 27.68 -0.20 39.35
C ASN A 711 28.36 -1.51 39.74
N ASP A 712 28.97 -2.21 38.81
CA ASP A 712 29.68 -3.47 39.11
C ASP A 712 30.89 -3.21 40.05
N PRO A 713 30.94 -3.84 41.24
CA PRO A 713 32.03 -3.65 42.21
C PRO A 713 33.32 -4.40 41.83
N THR A 714 33.29 -5.31 40.86
CA THR A 714 34.46 -6.00 40.31
C THR A 714 35.07 -5.26 39.13
N THR A 715 34.32 -4.37 38.48
CA THR A 715 34.89 -3.34 37.64
C THR A 715 35.40 -2.21 38.53
N GLN A 716 36.70 -2.22 38.82
CA GLN A 716 37.28 -1.07 39.46
C GLN A 716 37.03 0.15 38.57
N SER A 717 36.31 1.14 39.13
CA SER A 717 35.89 2.32 38.39
C SER A 717 37.10 2.94 37.72
N CYS A 718 37.01 3.11 36.41
CA CYS A 718 38.12 3.57 35.59
C CYS A 718 38.61 4.92 36.12
N GLN A 719 39.82 4.95 36.68
CA GLN A 719 40.41 6.13 37.32
C GLN A 719 40.98 7.12 36.27
N VAL A 720 40.72 6.85 34.99
CA VAL A 720 41.19 7.63 33.85
C VAL A 720 40.06 8.52 33.37
N GLU A 721 40.22 9.83 33.52
CA GLU A 721 39.28 10.84 33.06
C GLU A 721 39.05 10.72 31.53
N HIS A 722 37.81 10.93 31.09
CA HIS A 722 37.36 10.75 29.71
C HIS A 722 37.53 9.33 29.14
N CYS A 723 37.48 8.32 30.00
CA CYS A 723 37.55 6.92 29.59
C CYS A 723 36.19 6.22 29.65
N ASN A 724 35.74 5.71 28.51
CA ASN A 724 34.50 4.95 28.36
C ASN A 724 34.67 3.50 28.85
N THR A 725 35.85 2.91 28.69
CA THR A 725 36.11 1.51 29.10
C THR A 725 37.57 1.32 29.48
N CYS A 726 37.85 0.81 30.68
CA CYS A 726 39.19 0.46 31.15
C CYS A 726 39.67 -0.90 30.60
N VAL A 727 40.98 -1.12 30.60
CA VAL A 727 41.58 -2.42 30.28
C VAL A 727 41.20 -3.41 31.39
N GLU A 728 40.78 -4.61 31.00
CA GLU A 728 40.35 -5.66 31.92
C GLU A 728 41.44 -5.97 32.96
N GLY A 729 41.14 -5.73 34.25
CA GLY A 729 42.06 -5.91 35.37
C GLY A 729 42.98 -4.74 35.71
N ASP A 730 42.93 -3.60 34.99
CA ASP A 730 43.74 -2.40 35.30
C ASP A 730 42.93 -1.10 35.14
N SER A 731 42.44 -0.57 36.27
CA SER A 731 41.62 0.64 36.31
C SER A 731 42.38 1.95 36.10
N THR A 732 43.71 1.91 36.00
CA THR A 732 44.53 3.10 35.72
C THR A 732 44.82 3.24 34.23
N ARG A 733 44.31 2.31 33.42
CA ARG A 733 44.55 2.24 31.98
C ARG A 733 43.25 2.11 31.20
N CYS A 734 43.01 3.08 30.32
CA CYS A 734 41.86 3.10 29.44
C CYS A 734 42.06 2.20 28.21
N ALA A 735 41.06 1.39 27.88
CA ALA A 735 40.95 0.64 26.63
C ALA A 735 40.26 1.47 25.53
N TYR A 736 39.24 2.24 25.90
CA TYR A 736 38.47 3.08 24.97
C TYR A 736 38.10 4.43 25.61
N CYS A 737 38.54 5.53 25.01
CA CYS A 737 38.25 6.89 25.48
C CYS A 737 36.93 7.43 24.90
N ASP A 738 36.40 8.48 25.54
CA ASP A 738 35.27 9.25 25.05
C ASP A 738 35.57 9.90 23.68
N THR A 739 34.51 10.19 22.93
CA THR A 739 34.60 10.82 21.61
C THR A 739 35.38 12.14 21.68
N GLY A 740 36.44 12.26 20.88
CA GLY A 740 37.37 13.40 20.88
C GLY A 740 38.72 13.16 21.56
N TYR A 741 38.89 11.99 22.22
CA TYR A 741 40.11 11.59 22.91
C TYR A 741 40.63 10.25 22.38
N TYR A 742 41.94 10.02 22.48
CA TYR A 742 42.56 8.74 22.16
C TYR A 742 43.35 8.22 23.36
N VAL A 743 43.44 6.90 23.46
CA VAL A 743 44.24 6.25 24.51
C VAL A 743 45.72 6.50 24.18
N SER A 744 46.49 7.03 25.12
CA SER A 744 47.94 7.20 25.03
C SER A 744 48.57 6.81 26.37
N ASN A 745 49.43 5.78 26.37
CA ASN A 745 49.98 5.15 27.57
C ASN A 745 48.92 4.77 28.64
N GLY A 746 47.74 4.34 28.21
CA GLY A 746 46.63 4.00 29.11
C GLY A 746 45.86 5.21 29.68
N LYS A 747 46.16 6.45 29.27
CA LYS A 747 45.34 7.62 29.63
C LYS A 747 44.66 8.22 28.41
N CYS A 748 43.54 8.88 28.59
CA CYS A 748 42.86 9.56 27.50
C CYS A 748 43.47 10.94 27.27
N GLN A 749 44.03 11.15 26.08
CA GLN A 749 44.58 12.43 25.66
C GLN A 749 43.75 12.99 24.50
N ALA A 750 43.55 14.30 24.50
CA ALA A 750 42.84 14.97 23.42
C ALA A 750 43.59 14.78 22.09
N VAL A 751 42.86 14.47 21.02
CA VAL A 751 43.46 14.31 19.69
C VAL A 751 43.84 15.68 19.14
N GLU A 752 45.12 16.07 19.24
CA GLU A 752 45.65 17.16 18.41
C GLU A 752 45.90 16.60 17.00
N ALA A 753 44.88 16.75 16.16
CA ALA A 753 44.82 16.53 14.71
C ALA A 753 45.51 15.26 14.15
N CYS A 754 44.71 14.25 13.82
CA CYS A 754 45.10 13.11 12.98
C CYS A 754 45.29 13.59 11.52
N TYR A 755 46.49 13.43 10.95
CA TYR A 755 46.85 14.01 9.64
C TYR A 755 46.72 13.01 8.47
N VAL A 756 46.08 11.86 8.69
CA VAL A 756 45.81 10.86 7.63
C VAL A 756 44.38 11.00 7.15
N SER A 757 44.22 11.44 5.91
CA SER A 757 42.91 11.56 5.27
C SER A 757 42.18 10.21 5.22
N ASN A 758 40.87 10.25 5.46
CA ASN A 758 39.98 9.07 5.50
C ASN A 758 40.25 8.07 6.64
N CYS A 759 40.99 8.51 7.66
CA CYS A 759 41.30 7.74 8.84
C CYS A 759 40.28 8.00 9.95
N ALA A 760 39.61 6.95 10.45
CA ALA A 760 38.72 7.05 11.60
C ALA A 760 39.52 7.12 12.91
N GLN A 761 40.66 6.42 12.97
CA GLN A 761 41.56 6.41 14.14
C GLN A 761 43.03 6.28 13.70
N CYS A 762 43.87 7.23 14.11
CA CYS A 762 45.32 7.22 13.89
C CYS A 762 46.05 6.23 14.83
N MET A 763 47.24 5.77 14.44
CA MET A 763 48.07 4.88 15.25
C MET A 763 48.68 5.61 16.47
N LEU A 764 48.68 4.91 17.60
CA LEU A 764 49.01 5.33 18.98
C LEU A 764 50.30 6.17 19.20
N ARG A 765 51.26 6.23 18.26
CA ARG A 765 52.50 7.04 18.38
C ARG A 765 52.92 7.73 17.08
N ASP A 766 52.10 7.69 16.04
CA ASP A 766 52.42 8.26 14.74
C ASP A 766 51.13 8.78 14.09
N SER A 767 50.85 10.08 14.28
CA SER A 767 49.65 10.77 13.75
C SER A 767 49.64 10.88 12.22
N THR A 768 50.67 10.34 11.55
CA THR A 768 50.76 10.21 10.10
C THR A 768 50.42 8.81 9.57
N LYS A 769 49.99 7.90 10.46
CA LYS A 769 49.55 6.53 10.14
C LYS A 769 48.20 6.20 10.75
N CYS A 770 47.39 5.43 10.05
CA CYS A 770 46.04 5.05 10.42
C CYS A 770 45.97 3.62 10.96
N SER A 771 45.24 3.41 12.05
CA SER A 771 44.91 2.07 12.54
C SER A 771 43.55 1.60 12.03
N THR A 772 42.62 2.51 11.78
CA THR A 772 41.26 2.17 11.35
C THR A 772 40.71 3.24 10.42
N CYS A 773 40.27 2.84 9.22
CA CYS A 773 39.75 3.75 8.20
C CYS A 773 38.26 4.03 8.39
N MET A 774 37.81 5.19 7.92
CA MET A 774 36.38 5.51 7.86
C MET A 774 35.66 4.60 6.85
N SER A 775 34.35 4.41 7.04
CA SER A 775 33.53 3.51 6.22
C SER A 775 33.69 3.81 4.72
N GLY A 776 33.94 2.79 3.89
CA GLY A 776 34.21 2.90 2.45
C GLY A 776 35.71 2.94 2.05
N TYR A 777 36.63 2.93 3.01
CA TYR A 777 38.09 2.95 2.76
C TYR A 777 38.77 1.72 3.37
N LEU A 778 39.77 1.18 2.68
CA LEU A 778 40.59 0.06 3.15
C LEU A 778 41.96 0.55 3.62
N LEU A 779 42.41 -0.04 4.72
CA LEU A 779 43.72 0.24 5.30
C LEU A 779 44.81 -0.47 4.50
N THR A 780 45.76 0.30 3.96
CA THR A 780 46.90 -0.25 3.22
C THR A 780 48.02 -0.74 4.15
N SER A 781 48.96 -1.53 3.62
CA SER A 781 50.17 -1.96 4.33
C SER A 781 51.12 -0.81 4.71
N SER A 782 50.94 0.37 4.12
CA SER A 782 51.62 1.61 4.50
C SER A 782 50.85 2.45 5.54
N TYR A 783 49.78 1.89 6.12
CA TYR A 783 48.94 2.50 7.14
C TYR A 783 48.25 3.80 6.71
N ARG A 784 47.82 3.87 5.44
CA ARG A 784 46.96 4.96 4.94
C ARG A 784 45.63 4.38 4.46
N CYS A 785 44.60 5.23 4.44
CA CYS A 785 43.26 4.83 4.05
C CYS A 785 42.99 5.22 2.61
N VAL A 786 42.84 4.21 1.75
CA VAL A 786 42.55 4.41 0.32
C VAL A 786 41.18 3.86 0.00
N SER A 787 40.47 4.51 -0.92
CA SER A 787 39.10 4.08 -1.25
C SER A 787 39.14 2.72 -1.94
N GLN A 788 38.08 1.94 -1.76
CA GLN A 788 37.94 0.62 -2.37
C GLN A 788 37.94 0.62 -3.91
N ARG A 789 38.03 1.78 -4.58
CA ARG A 789 38.09 1.88 -6.05
C ARG A 789 39.49 1.88 -6.67
N ILE A 790 40.59 1.91 -5.90
CA ILE A 790 41.96 1.96 -6.47
C ILE A 790 42.62 0.56 -6.63
N VAL A 791 42.04 -0.52 -6.09
CA VAL A 791 42.64 -1.88 -6.24
C VAL A 791 42.40 -2.49 -7.63
N ASN A 792 41.55 -1.91 -8.47
CA ASN A 792 41.29 -2.38 -9.84
C ASN A 792 41.94 -1.51 -10.94
N GLY A 793 43.01 -0.79 -10.63
CA GLY A 793 43.80 -0.02 -11.59
C GLY A 793 45.29 -0.40 -11.55
N VAL A 794 45.66 -1.38 -12.38
CA VAL A 794 47.04 -1.72 -12.79
C VAL A 794 47.97 -2.35 -11.73
N VAL A 795 47.91 -3.69 -11.63
CA VAL A 795 49.15 -4.49 -11.68
C VAL A 795 48.92 -5.69 -12.59
N SER A 796 49.69 -5.72 -13.68
CA SER A 796 49.75 -6.78 -14.68
C SER A 796 50.08 -8.15 -14.06
N PRO A 797 49.48 -9.26 -14.55
CA PRO A 797 49.79 -10.60 -14.06
C PRO A 797 51.14 -11.06 -14.63
N TYR A 798 52.20 -10.95 -13.85
CA TYR A 798 53.39 -11.75 -14.07
C TYR A 798 53.15 -13.16 -13.50
N SER A 799 52.91 -14.09 -14.44
CA SER A 799 53.55 -15.41 -14.49
C SER A 799 53.85 -16.08 -13.14
N LEU A 800 52.93 -16.94 -12.69
CA LEU A 800 53.27 -18.17 -11.96
C LEU A 800 52.34 -19.29 -12.43
N TRP A 801 52.66 -19.83 -13.61
CA TRP A 801 52.45 -21.26 -13.86
C TRP A 801 53.46 -22.04 -12.99
N MET A 802 53.07 -23.25 -12.59
CA MET A 802 53.79 -24.22 -11.75
C MET A 802 53.49 -24.12 -10.26
N THR A 803 52.45 -24.82 -9.81
CA THR A 803 52.55 -26.05 -8.98
C THR A 803 51.23 -26.32 -8.25
N ALA A 804 50.34 -27.13 -8.84
CA ALA A 804 49.32 -27.88 -8.09
C ALA A 804 48.77 -29.03 -8.96
N ALA A 805 49.69 -29.84 -9.49
CA ALA A 805 49.38 -31.18 -9.94
C ALA A 805 49.61 -32.17 -8.78
N VAL A 806 48.86 -32.04 -7.68
CA VAL A 806 48.67 -33.09 -6.66
C VAL A 806 47.40 -32.73 -5.90
N LEU A 807 46.24 -33.27 -6.31
CA LEU A 807 45.04 -33.53 -5.46
C LEU A 807 43.84 -34.07 -6.27
N LEU A 808 44.08 -34.70 -7.42
CA LEU A 808 43.12 -35.55 -8.13
C LEU A 808 43.63 -37.00 -8.21
N ALA A 809 44.03 -37.54 -7.05
CA ALA A 809 44.39 -38.95 -6.89
C ALA A 809 44.11 -39.41 -5.45
N SER A 810 42.83 -39.43 -5.03
CA SER A 810 42.43 -40.08 -3.77
C SER A 810 40.98 -40.56 -3.71
N VAL A 811 40.29 -40.75 -4.85
CA VAL A 811 38.96 -41.41 -4.89
C VAL A 811 38.91 -42.54 -5.94
N ALA A 812 40.07 -43.12 -6.26
CA ALA A 812 40.17 -44.33 -7.08
C ALA A 812 41.14 -45.34 -6.45
N ALA A 813 40.91 -45.69 -5.18
CA ALA A 813 41.57 -46.81 -4.49
C ALA A 813 40.76 -47.32 -3.29
N SER A 814 39.43 -47.44 -3.44
CA SER A 814 38.57 -48.18 -2.50
C SER A 814 37.62 -49.13 -3.25
N LEU A 815 38.18 -49.81 -4.25
CA LEU A 815 37.68 -51.05 -4.85
C LEU A 815 38.89 -51.92 -5.22
N ALA A 816 39.56 -52.45 -4.18
CA ALA A 816 40.33 -53.70 -4.14
C ALA A 816 40.65 -54.01 -2.67
#